data_AF-A0AAJ4ZR27-F1
#
_entry.id   AF-A0AAJ4ZR27-F1
#
_cell.length_a   1.000
_cell.length_b   1.000
_cell.length_c   1.000
_cell.angle_alpha   90.00
_cell.angle_beta   90.00
_cell.angle_gamma   90.00
#
_symmetry.space_group_name_H-M   'P 1'
#
loop_
_entity.id
_entity.type
_entity.pdbx_description
1 polymer ?
#
loop_
_entity_poly.entity_id
_entity_poly.type
_entity_poly.pdbx_seq_one_letter_code
_entity_poly.pdbx_strand_id
1 'polypeptide(L)'
;MKIVCIGGGPAGLYFALLMKLQDPSHDITVVERNRPYDTFGWGVVFSDQTLSNLQRADAKSAAQILDAFNHWDDIEVHIRGQVVRSGGHGFCGIGRKRLLNILQARCEEEGVRLVFETDVQDDTAYADADLIIASDGLNSRIRTKYAATFQPDIDTRRCRFVWLGTHKLFEAFTFAFEETEHGWFQAHAYRFDDNTSTFIVETPEEVWRKAGLDTMEKEEAIAFCERLFARHLDGNPLISNAAHLRGSAQWIRFPRVVCRDWVHANANGTPVVLMGDAAHTAHFSIGSGTKLALEDAIELARSIGEHPGDLRGALEHYEAVRSVEVLRIQNAARNSTEWFENVARYASLPTEQFAYSLLTRSQRISHENLRQRDKRYLEQFEDWIAEQAGVRRGPQHGPVPPMFTPFTVRGVTLKNRVVVSPMAQYSCVDGQPADYHLVHLGARAMGGAGLVMAEMTCVSPDARITPGCPGLWNTAQRDGWARIVEFVHANTDAKLGIQLGHAGAKGSTRVAWEGIDLPLDEGQNWPLISASPQQYLDGVSQWSRAMTRDDMARVRDDFVRSARLAAQAGFDWLELHCAHGYLLSSFISPLTNQRNDEYGGSLENRLRFPLEVFHAVREVWPKNKPMSVRISAHDWVEGGITPDDAVEIARVFKAAGADMIDCSSGQVSKKEQPVYGRMFQTPFADRVRNEAGIATIAVGAISEADHVNSIIAAGRADLCAVARPHLANPAWTLNEAARIGYLDMPWPKQYRAGKLQLERNLERERAMAAQAAGLSPLEQANRMQGV
;
A
#
# COMPACT_ATOMS: atom_id res chain seq x y z
N MET A 1 41.27 16.24 -0.45
CA MET A 1 40.11 16.85 -1.15
C MET A 1 39.64 18.07 -0.40
N LYS A 2 39.19 19.09 -1.13
CA LYS A 2 38.46 20.25 -0.63
C LYS A 2 36.96 20.02 -0.81
N ILE A 3 36.22 19.91 0.29
CA ILE A 3 34.80 19.55 0.30
C ILE A 3 34.00 20.70 0.90
N VAL A 4 32.90 21.09 0.26
CA VAL A 4 31.97 22.09 0.80
C VAL A 4 30.58 21.50 0.95
N CYS A 5 30.06 21.51 2.18
CA CYS A 5 28.68 21.14 2.48
C CYS A 5 27.85 22.41 2.65
N ILE A 6 26.91 22.64 1.73
CA ILE A 6 25.95 23.73 1.81
C ILE A 6 24.75 23.21 2.62
N GLY A 7 24.53 23.76 3.81
CA GLY A 7 23.55 23.32 4.80
C GLY A 7 24.18 22.64 6.02
N GLY A 8 23.89 23.16 7.21
CA GLY A 8 24.32 22.66 8.52
C GLY A 8 23.29 21.76 9.22
N GLY A 9 22.47 21.05 8.43
CA GLY A 9 21.57 20.02 8.95
C GLY A 9 22.27 18.68 9.24
N PRO A 10 21.53 17.65 9.68
CA PRO A 10 22.12 16.35 10.01
C PRO A 10 22.91 15.69 8.86
N ALA A 11 22.45 15.85 7.60
CA ALA A 11 23.13 15.34 6.42
C ALA A 11 24.54 15.97 6.25
N GLY A 12 24.60 17.29 6.08
CA GLY A 12 25.85 18.00 5.80
C GLY A 12 26.86 17.90 6.94
N LEU A 13 26.41 18.07 8.19
CA LEU A 13 27.29 17.94 9.36
C LEU A 13 27.86 16.53 9.49
N TYR A 14 27.01 15.50 9.37
CA TYR A 14 27.48 14.13 9.59
C TYR A 14 28.36 13.63 8.46
N PHE A 15 28.06 13.98 7.20
CA PHE A 15 28.95 13.66 6.08
C PHE A 15 30.32 14.33 6.26
N ALA A 16 30.35 15.63 6.60
CA ALA A 16 31.59 16.35 6.84
C ALA A 16 32.43 15.72 7.95
N LEU A 17 31.78 15.31 9.05
CA LEU A 17 32.42 14.59 10.15
C LEU A 17 33.03 13.26 9.68
N LEU A 18 32.26 12.42 9.01
CA LEU A 18 32.72 11.11 8.55
C LEU A 18 33.89 11.22 7.57
N MET A 19 33.83 12.16 6.61
CA MET A 19 34.92 12.40 5.67
C MET A 19 36.20 12.88 6.35
N LYS A 20 36.07 13.63 7.46
CA LYS A 20 37.22 14.08 8.27
C LYS A 20 37.82 12.96 9.11
N LEU A 21 36.98 12.08 9.64
CA LEU A 21 37.41 10.88 10.37
C LEU A 21 38.12 9.87 9.45
N GLN A 22 37.69 9.75 8.19
CA GLN A 22 38.34 8.88 7.20
C GLN A 22 39.72 9.40 6.78
N ASP A 23 39.84 10.70 6.51
CA ASP A 23 41.12 11.34 6.18
C ASP A 23 41.19 12.76 6.78
N PRO A 24 42.00 12.95 7.85
CA PRO A 24 42.19 14.25 8.47
C PRO A 24 42.75 15.34 7.55
N SER A 25 43.38 14.95 6.42
CA SER A 25 43.95 15.88 5.44
C SER A 25 42.90 16.59 4.58
N HIS A 26 41.64 16.15 4.60
CA HIS A 26 40.56 16.82 3.89
C HIS A 26 40.31 18.24 4.41
N ASP A 27 40.20 19.22 3.50
CA ASP A 27 39.78 20.59 3.80
C ASP A 27 38.26 20.67 3.65
N ILE A 28 37.53 20.61 4.77
CA ILE A 28 36.07 20.49 4.77
C ILE A 28 35.44 21.72 5.42
N THR A 29 34.52 22.36 4.70
CA THR A 29 33.72 23.49 5.20
C THR A 29 32.23 23.16 5.15
N VAL A 30 31.51 23.39 6.25
CA VAL A 30 30.04 23.36 6.30
C VAL A 30 29.54 24.79 6.41
N VAL A 31 28.59 25.16 5.55
CA VAL A 31 28.06 26.53 5.47
C VAL A 31 26.58 26.52 5.81
N GLU A 32 26.19 27.25 6.84
CA GLU A 32 24.83 27.32 7.37
C GLU A 32 24.31 28.76 7.34
N ARG A 33 23.07 28.93 6.88
CA ARG A 33 22.42 30.24 6.77
C ARG A 33 21.93 30.77 8.11
N ASN A 34 21.59 29.87 9.03
CA ASN A 34 21.08 30.20 10.35
C ASN A 34 22.23 30.42 11.35
N ARG A 35 21.88 30.91 12.54
CA ARG A 35 22.81 31.02 13.66
C ARG A 35 23.22 29.63 14.17
N PRO A 36 24.37 29.53 14.86
CA PRO A 36 24.70 28.32 15.61
C PRO A 36 23.53 27.92 16.51
N TYR A 37 23.18 26.64 16.50
CA TYR A 37 22.15 26.05 17.35
C TYR A 37 20.70 26.50 17.13
N ASP A 38 20.41 27.30 16.09
CA ASP A 38 19.05 27.62 15.66
C ASP A 38 18.44 26.44 14.88
N THR A 39 17.24 26.00 15.26
CA THR A 39 16.56 24.91 14.56
C THR A 39 15.04 25.03 14.63
N PHE A 40 14.36 24.49 13.62
CA PHE A 40 12.91 24.36 13.57
C PHE A 40 12.47 22.95 14.00
N GLY A 41 11.44 22.88 14.84
CA GLY A 41 10.92 21.63 15.39
C GLY A 41 11.53 21.25 16.75
N TRP A 42 11.01 20.17 17.33
CA TRP A 42 11.28 19.74 18.70
C TRP A 42 12.05 18.41 18.72
N GLY A 43 11.41 17.28 19.00
CA GLY A 43 12.06 15.96 19.05
C GLY A 43 12.07 15.20 17.73
N VAL A 44 13.13 14.46 17.45
CA VAL A 44 13.20 13.48 16.35
C VAL A 44 13.28 12.06 16.90
N VAL A 45 12.77 11.10 16.14
CA VAL A 45 12.73 9.68 16.54
C VAL A 45 13.66 8.86 15.66
N PHE A 46 14.36 7.89 16.24
CA PHE A 46 15.16 6.91 15.51
C PHE A 46 14.70 5.48 15.80
N SER A 47 15.05 4.58 14.87
CA SER A 47 14.91 3.13 15.04
C SER A 47 16.25 2.52 15.44
N ASP A 48 16.23 1.43 16.22
CA ASP A 48 17.44 0.69 16.65
C ASP A 48 18.41 0.36 15.51
N GLN A 49 17.90 0.02 14.32
CA GLN A 49 18.74 -0.27 13.16
C GLN A 49 19.61 0.91 12.72
N THR A 50 19.06 2.13 12.77
CA THR A 50 19.83 3.34 12.42
C THR A 50 20.93 3.60 13.44
N LEU A 51 20.69 3.25 14.71
CA LEU A 51 21.69 3.37 15.77
C LEU A 51 22.86 2.42 15.54
N SER A 52 22.58 1.18 15.12
CA SER A 52 23.63 0.22 14.75
C SER A 52 24.49 0.73 13.57
N ASN A 53 23.89 1.44 12.62
CA ASN A 53 24.63 2.06 11.50
C ASN A 53 25.51 3.21 12.00
N LEU A 54 24.97 4.09 12.85
CA LEU A 54 25.72 5.19 13.46
C LEU A 54 26.90 4.66 14.29
N GLN A 55 26.68 3.62 15.10
CA GLN A 55 27.72 3.02 15.94
C GLN A 55 28.88 2.47 15.11
N ARG A 56 28.60 1.90 13.93
CA ARG A 56 29.61 1.39 13.00
C ARG A 56 30.37 2.50 12.28
N ALA A 57 29.69 3.60 11.95
CA ALA A 57 30.28 4.71 11.20
C ALA A 57 31.06 5.70 12.10
N ASP A 58 30.54 6.02 13.29
CA ASP A 58 31.15 6.89 14.29
C ASP A 58 30.66 6.52 15.70
N ALA A 59 31.40 5.63 16.35
CA ALA A 59 31.07 5.14 17.69
C ALA A 59 31.01 6.25 18.76
N LYS A 60 31.80 7.32 18.61
CA LYS A 60 31.87 8.40 19.62
C LYS A 60 30.64 9.29 19.55
N SER A 61 30.25 9.72 18.34
CA SER A 61 29.02 10.50 18.17
C SER A 61 27.79 9.65 18.47
N ALA A 62 27.80 8.37 18.07
CA ALA A 62 26.71 7.44 18.40
C ALA A 62 26.51 7.30 19.92
N ALA A 63 27.59 7.16 20.70
CA ALA A 63 27.50 7.10 22.17
C ALA A 63 26.89 8.39 22.77
N GLN A 64 27.32 9.57 22.31
CA GLN A 64 26.76 10.85 22.79
C GLN A 64 25.29 11.04 22.40
N ILE A 65 24.89 10.56 21.22
CA ILE A 65 23.50 10.57 20.77
C ILE A 65 22.66 9.59 21.60
N LEU A 66 23.18 8.39 21.86
CA LEU A 66 22.53 7.35 22.67
C LEU A 66 22.32 7.80 24.11
N ASP A 67 23.33 8.40 24.74
CA ASP A 67 23.24 8.92 26.12
C ASP A 67 22.19 10.03 26.25
N ALA A 68 21.84 10.70 25.15
CA ALA A 68 20.82 11.74 25.11
C ALA A 68 19.41 11.22 24.76
N PHE A 69 19.25 9.92 24.50
CA PHE A 69 17.96 9.38 24.10
C PHE A 69 17.02 9.13 25.27
N ASN A 70 15.78 9.50 25.04
CA ASN A 70 14.64 9.00 25.78
C ASN A 70 14.06 7.80 25.05
N HIS A 71 13.93 6.67 25.74
CA HIS A 71 13.35 5.46 25.19
C HIS A 71 11.90 5.30 25.63
N TRP A 72 11.08 4.80 24.71
CA TRP A 72 9.73 4.31 24.98
C TRP A 72 9.38 3.21 23.98
N ASP A 73 8.45 2.35 24.37
CA ASP A 73 8.12 1.16 23.58
C ASP A 73 6.69 1.16 23.02
N ASP A 74 5.78 1.84 23.72
CA ASP A 74 4.36 1.77 23.43
C ASP A 74 3.90 2.81 22.41
N ILE A 75 2.87 2.43 21.66
CA ILE A 75 2.01 3.31 20.89
C ILE A 75 0.63 3.33 21.55
N GLU A 76 0.07 4.52 21.74
CA GLU A 76 -1.33 4.70 22.13
C GLU A 76 -2.13 5.36 21.01
N VAL A 77 -3.30 4.79 20.73
CA VAL A 77 -4.26 5.30 19.75
C VAL A 77 -5.50 5.74 20.49
N HIS A 78 -5.74 7.05 20.52
CA HIS A 78 -6.87 7.68 21.19
C HIS A 78 -7.90 8.11 20.14
N ILE A 79 -9.08 7.50 20.18
CA ILE A 79 -10.21 7.85 19.29
C ILE A 79 -11.54 7.64 20.01
N ARG A 80 -12.46 8.58 19.87
CA ARG A 80 -13.80 8.54 20.52
C ARG A 80 -13.75 8.30 22.04
N GLY A 81 -12.74 8.88 22.71
CA GLY A 81 -12.54 8.74 24.15
C GLY A 81 -12.08 7.34 24.60
N GLN A 82 -11.75 6.44 23.68
CA GLN A 82 -11.17 5.13 23.96
C GLN A 82 -9.68 5.12 23.60
N VAL A 83 -8.94 4.24 24.27
CA VAL A 83 -7.49 4.10 24.08
C VAL A 83 -7.16 2.65 23.75
N VAL A 84 -6.37 2.46 22.70
CA VAL A 84 -5.75 1.18 22.35
C VAL A 84 -4.25 1.34 22.48
N ARG A 85 -3.62 0.48 23.29
CA ARG A 85 -2.17 0.46 23.51
C ARG A 85 -1.56 -0.80 22.90
N SER A 86 -0.45 -0.63 22.19
CA SER A 86 0.37 -1.71 21.64
C SER A 86 1.83 -1.43 21.93
N GLY A 87 2.55 -2.43 22.45
CA GLY A 87 3.98 -2.35 22.78
C GLY A 87 4.91 -2.97 21.73
N GLY A 88 6.18 -3.14 22.09
CA GLY A 88 7.23 -3.75 21.26
C GLY A 88 7.59 -2.96 20.01
N HIS A 89 7.25 -1.67 19.95
CA HIS A 89 7.56 -0.85 18.77
C HIS A 89 8.99 -0.35 18.78
N GLY A 90 9.56 -0.12 19.97
CA GLY A 90 10.93 0.34 20.20
C GLY A 90 11.21 1.70 19.56
N PHE A 91 11.11 2.77 20.34
CA PHE A 91 11.43 4.12 19.90
C PHE A 91 12.50 4.76 20.79
N CYS A 92 13.32 5.59 20.18
CA CYS A 92 14.18 6.52 20.88
C CYS A 92 14.03 7.94 20.32
N GLY A 93 13.94 8.93 21.20
CA GLY A 93 13.77 10.33 20.87
C GLY A 93 14.91 11.18 21.39
N ILE A 94 15.35 12.15 20.59
CA ILE A 94 16.28 13.21 21.00
C ILE A 94 15.72 14.56 20.56
N GLY A 95 15.96 15.61 21.34
CA GLY A 95 15.73 16.97 20.88
C GLY A 95 16.57 17.27 19.63
N ARG A 96 15.94 17.75 18.55
CA ARG A 96 16.61 18.10 17.29
C ARG A 96 17.77 19.07 17.52
N LYS A 97 17.57 20.05 18.40
CA LYS A 97 18.61 21.00 18.81
C LYS A 97 19.80 20.26 19.45
N ARG A 98 19.55 19.33 20.37
CA ARG A 98 20.61 18.55 21.03
C ARG A 98 21.38 17.70 20.03
N LEU A 99 20.71 17.06 19.07
CA LEU A 99 21.36 16.30 18.00
C LEU A 99 22.31 17.18 17.18
N LEU A 100 21.85 18.35 16.73
CA LEU A 100 22.68 19.28 15.97
C LEU A 100 23.87 19.78 16.79
N ASN A 101 23.67 20.08 18.07
CA ASN A 101 24.76 20.50 18.95
C ASN A 101 25.85 19.42 19.08
N ILE A 102 25.46 18.14 19.21
CA ILE A 102 26.40 17.02 19.25
C ILE A 102 27.20 16.97 17.94
N LEU A 103 26.52 16.99 16.79
CA LEU A 103 27.18 16.91 15.48
C LEU A 103 28.10 18.12 15.22
N GLN A 104 27.68 19.33 15.58
CA GLN A 104 28.50 20.54 15.44
C GLN A 104 29.76 20.47 16.32
N ALA A 105 29.60 20.12 17.61
CA ALA A 105 30.74 19.97 18.51
C ALA A 105 31.72 18.89 18.00
N ARG A 106 31.21 17.77 17.49
CA ARG A 106 32.03 16.70 16.91
C ARG A 106 32.74 17.15 15.64
N CYS A 107 32.09 17.91 14.76
CA CYS A 107 32.73 18.53 13.59
C CYS A 107 33.89 19.44 14.01
N GLU A 108 33.69 20.31 15.01
CA GLU A 108 34.73 21.21 15.52
C GLU A 108 35.90 20.44 16.14
N GLU A 109 35.62 19.38 16.91
CA GLU A 109 36.63 18.51 17.51
C GLU A 109 37.54 17.83 16.47
N GLU A 110 36.98 17.40 15.33
CA GLU A 110 37.75 16.78 14.24
C GLU A 110 38.33 17.81 13.24
N GLY A 111 38.09 19.10 13.45
CA GLY A 111 38.66 20.18 12.63
C GLY A 111 37.92 20.46 11.32
N VAL A 112 36.62 20.17 11.24
CA VAL A 112 35.74 20.67 10.17
C VAL A 112 35.47 22.16 10.39
N ARG A 113 35.54 22.97 9.34
CA ARG A 113 35.25 24.41 9.42
C ARG A 113 33.75 24.66 9.34
N LEU A 114 33.14 25.16 10.42
CA LEU A 114 31.73 25.56 10.41
C LEU A 114 31.60 27.07 10.17
N VAL A 115 30.79 27.47 9.19
CA VAL A 115 30.54 28.87 8.82
C VAL A 115 29.05 29.15 8.88
N PHE A 116 28.62 29.89 9.90
CA PHE A 116 27.21 30.22 10.15
C PHE A 116 26.82 31.59 9.58
N GLU A 117 25.53 31.91 9.64
CA GLU A 117 24.93 33.17 9.18
C GLU A 117 25.35 33.55 7.74
N THR A 118 25.59 32.54 6.90
CA THR A 118 26.04 32.71 5.51
C THR A 118 25.03 32.09 4.56
N ASP A 119 24.24 32.93 3.88
CA ASP A 119 23.23 32.48 2.93
C ASP A 119 23.82 32.28 1.53
N VAL A 120 24.21 31.04 1.21
CA VAL A 120 24.75 30.65 -0.09
C VAL A 120 23.67 30.74 -1.17
N GLN A 121 23.91 31.55 -2.20
CA GLN A 121 22.97 31.70 -3.32
C GLN A 121 23.13 30.58 -4.34
N ASP A 122 24.37 30.19 -4.64
CA ASP A 122 24.68 29.07 -5.52
C ASP A 122 26.06 28.44 -5.24
N ASP A 123 26.35 27.34 -5.94
CA ASP A 123 27.58 26.56 -5.85
C ASP A 123 28.82 27.27 -6.40
N THR A 124 28.67 28.33 -7.21
CA THR A 124 29.81 29.05 -7.81
C THR A 124 30.61 29.84 -6.78
N ALA A 125 30.00 30.12 -5.61
CA ALA A 125 30.69 30.68 -4.45
C ALA A 125 31.87 29.81 -3.96
N TYR A 126 31.89 28.52 -4.34
CA TYR A 126 32.91 27.55 -3.98
C TYR A 126 33.47 26.84 -5.22
N ALA A 127 33.79 27.64 -6.25
CA ALA A 127 34.32 27.17 -7.53
C ALA A 127 35.62 26.36 -7.45
N ASP A 128 36.35 26.44 -6.33
CA ASP A 128 37.61 25.74 -6.06
C ASP A 128 37.45 24.46 -5.22
N ALA A 129 36.22 24.04 -4.94
CA ALA A 129 35.94 22.76 -4.27
C ALA A 129 36.12 21.56 -5.23
N ASP A 130 36.62 20.46 -4.69
CA ASP A 130 36.69 19.17 -5.39
C ASP A 130 35.32 18.44 -5.35
N LEU A 131 34.51 18.70 -4.33
CA LEU A 131 33.18 18.12 -4.13
C LEU A 131 32.27 19.09 -3.37
N ILE A 132 31.04 19.26 -3.86
CA ILE A 132 30.01 20.06 -3.21
C ILE A 132 28.84 19.16 -2.79
N ILE A 133 28.47 19.20 -1.52
CA ILE A 133 27.26 18.54 -1.01
C ILE A 133 26.18 19.59 -0.79
N ALA A 134 25.10 19.50 -1.56
CA ALA A 134 23.92 20.32 -1.42
C ALA A 134 22.93 19.63 -0.46
N SER A 135 23.04 20.03 0.82
CA SER A 135 22.20 19.58 1.93
C SER A 135 21.39 20.74 2.54
N ASP A 136 21.08 21.75 1.72
CA ASP A 136 20.44 23.02 2.10
C ASP A 136 18.92 22.90 2.32
N GLY A 137 18.44 21.66 2.41
CA GLY A 137 17.11 21.30 2.88
C GLY A 137 16.02 21.34 1.83
N LEU A 138 14.79 21.28 2.32
CA LEU A 138 13.57 21.13 1.52
C LEU A 138 13.43 22.19 0.41
N ASN A 139 13.82 23.44 0.67
CA ASN A 139 13.76 24.55 -0.27
C ASN A 139 15.10 24.77 -1.01
N SER A 140 15.79 23.68 -1.36
CA SER A 140 17.13 23.72 -1.96
C SER A 140 17.20 24.63 -3.20
N ARG A 141 18.06 25.64 -3.15
CA ARG A 141 18.32 26.54 -4.30
C ARG A 141 19.13 25.81 -5.37
N ILE A 142 20.06 24.94 -4.95
CA ILE A 142 20.89 24.14 -5.84
C ILE A 142 20.05 23.16 -6.64
N ARG A 143 19.12 22.43 -5.99
CA ARG A 143 18.18 21.55 -6.69
C ARG A 143 17.37 22.32 -7.74
N THR A 144 16.92 23.52 -7.39
CA THR A 144 16.14 24.38 -8.29
C THR A 144 16.97 24.87 -9.48
N LYS A 145 18.21 25.31 -9.24
CA LYS A 145 19.14 25.76 -10.29
C LYS A 145 19.43 24.66 -11.32
N TYR A 146 19.64 23.43 -10.86
CA TYR A 146 19.99 22.28 -11.70
C TYR A 146 18.84 21.29 -11.89
N ALA A 147 17.60 21.78 -11.89
CA ALA A 147 16.41 20.94 -12.03
C ALA A 147 16.39 20.13 -13.34
N ALA A 148 17.04 20.61 -14.40
CA ALA A 148 17.18 19.86 -15.65
C ALA A 148 17.98 18.55 -15.50
N THR A 149 18.95 18.51 -14.58
CA THR A 149 19.68 17.27 -14.25
C THR A 149 18.91 16.48 -13.21
N PHE A 150 18.65 17.07 -12.05
CA PHE A 150 18.09 16.34 -10.91
C PHE A 150 16.64 15.87 -11.12
N GLN A 151 15.91 16.49 -12.04
CA GLN A 151 14.52 16.19 -12.39
C GLN A 151 13.63 16.02 -11.15
N PRO A 152 13.49 17.08 -10.32
CA PRO A 152 12.74 17.00 -9.09
C PRO A 152 11.24 16.89 -9.35
N ASP A 153 10.62 15.88 -8.76
CA ASP A 153 9.17 15.73 -8.64
C ASP A 153 8.76 16.19 -7.23
N ILE A 154 8.08 17.33 -7.17
CA ILE A 154 7.65 17.98 -5.92
C ILE A 154 6.13 18.00 -5.86
N ASP A 155 5.59 17.27 -4.89
CA ASP A 155 4.15 17.16 -4.65
C ASP A 155 3.81 17.72 -3.25
N THR A 156 3.01 18.78 -3.22
CA THR A 156 2.57 19.39 -1.95
C THR A 156 1.35 18.66 -1.42
N ARG A 157 1.52 18.00 -0.28
CA ARG A 157 0.49 17.16 0.36
C ARG A 157 -0.68 17.98 0.89
N ARG A 158 -1.84 17.32 1.05
CA ARG A 158 -3.13 17.95 1.33
C ARG A 158 -3.25 18.45 2.77
N CYS A 159 -2.64 17.75 3.72
CA CYS A 159 -2.71 18.13 5.12
C CYS A 159 -1.82 19.35 5.43
N ARG A 160 -2.37 20.22 6.29
CA ARG A 160 -1.62 21.26 7.01
C ARG A 160 -1.20 20.69 8.34
N PHE A 161 0.03 20.96 8.75
CA PHE A 161 0.51 20.60 10.08
C PHE A 161 1.27 21.75 10.75
N VAL A 162 1.26 21.75 12.08
CA VAL A 162 2.06 22.62 12.93
C VAL A 162 2.81 21.77 13.95
N TRP A 163 4.08 22.11 14.20
CA TRP A 163 4.94 21.36 15.12
C TRP A 163 5.17 22.17 16.40
N LEU A 164 4.52 21.74 17.48
CA LEU A 164 4.56 22.37 18.79
C LEU A 164 5.30 21.48 19.80
N GLY A 165 5.58 22.05 20.97
CA GLY A 165 6.10 21.35 22.15
C GLY A 165 5.16 21.49 23.33
N THR A 166 5.35 20.68 24.37
CA THR A 166 4.60 20.81 25.63
C THR A 166 5.38 20.21 26.79
N HIS A 167 5.08 20.64 28.02
CA HIS A 167 5.60 20.04 29.25
C HIS A 167 4.83 18.79 29.68
N LYS A 168 3.71 18.48 29.03
CA LYS A 168 3.06 17.17 29.18
C LYS A 168 4.01 16.09 28.69
N LEU A 169 4.44 15.21 29.58
CA LEU A 169 5.25 14.04 29.24
C LEU A 169 4.34 12.89 28.80
N PHE A 170 4.55 12.41 27.58
CA PHE A 170 3.88 11.24 27.03
C PHE A 170 4.76 9.99 27.20
N GLU A 171 4.25 8.98 27.89
CA GLU A 171 4.97 7.71 28.12
C GLU A 171 5.00 6.80 26.89
N ALA A 172 4.07 7.02 25.96
CA ALA A 172 3.92 6.29 24.70
C ALA A 172 3.91 7.25 23.52
N PHE A 173 4.25 6.75 22.32
CA PHE A 173 3.97 7.48 21.09
C PHE A 173 2.45 7.56 20.92
N THR A 174 1.90 8.75 21.09
CA THR A 174 0.45 8.96 21.15
C THR A 174 -0.06 9.52 19.83
N PHE A 175 -1.04 8.83 19.24
CA PHE A 175 -1.88 9.35 18.19
C PHE A 175 -3.24 9.70 18.78
N ALA A 176 -3.61 10.98 18.77
CA ALA A 176 -4.90 11.45 19.26
C ALA A 176 -5.76 11.99 18.13
N PHE A 177 -7.00 11.50 18.02
CA PHE A 177 -7.95 11.90 16.99
C PHE A 177 -9.15 12.61 17.60
N GLU A 178 -9.43 13.82 17.11
CA GLU A 178 -10.54 14.68 17.53
C GLU A 178 -11.43 15.00 16.34
N GLU A 179 -12.72 14.74 16.47
CA GLU A 179 -13.72 15.17 15.51
C GLU A 179 -14.29 16.53 15.95
N THR A 180 -14.37 17.46 15.01
CA THR A 180 -14.99 18.78 15.19
C THR A 180 -16.12 18.96 14.18
N GLU A 181 -16.91 20.02 14.32
CA GLU A 181 -17.91 20.41 13.32
C GLU A 181 -17.30 20.70 11.93
N HIS A 182 -15.99 20.94 11.86
CA HIS A 182 -15.26 21.23 10.62
C HIS A 182 -14.68 19.98 9.94
N GLY A 183 -14.47 18.90 10.71
CA GLY A 183 -13.81 17.67 10.30
C GLY A 183 -12.84 17.13 11.35
N TRP A 184 -11.97 16.20 10.92
CA TRP A 184 -11.04 15.49 11.79
C TRP A 184 -9.71 16.23 11.92
N PHE A 185 -9.24 16.33 13.17
CA PHE A 185 -7.89 16.73 13.52
C PHE A 185 -7.18 15.56 14.19
N GLN A 186 -5.87 15.46 13.98
CA GLN A 186 -5.03 14.49 14.64
C GLN A 186 -3.81 15.15 15.27
N ALA A 187 -3.33 14.55 16.37
CA ALA A 187 -2.08 14.91 16.99
C ALA A 187 -1.13 13.71 17.10
N HIS A 188 0.16 13.98 16.91
CA HIS A 188 1.26 13.05 17.12
C HIS A 188 2.10 13.57 18.27
N ALA A 189 2.13 12.85 19.39
CA ALA A 189 2.81 13.31 20.59
C ALA A 189 3.77 12.25 21.15
N TYR A 190 4.97 12.68 21.54
CA TYR A 190 5.98 11.80 22.13
C TYR A 190 7.03 12.62 22.87
N ARG A 191 7.52 12.08 23.98
CA ARG A 191 8.63 12.64 24.74
C ARG A 191 9.93 12.62 23.91
N PHE A 192 10.80 13.61 24.06
CA PHE A 192 12.13 13.58 23.45
C PHE A 192 13.26 14.06 24.38
N ASP A 193 12.93 14.64 25.53
CA ASP A 193 13.83 14.87 26.65
C ASP A 193 13.08 14.70 27.98
N ASP A 194 13.76 14.92 29.11
CA ASP A 194 13.22 14.67 30.44
C ASP A 194 12.05 15.62 30.83
N ASN A 195 11.89 16.75 30.15
CA ASN A 195 11.00 17.83 30.57
C ASN A 195 9.98 18.25 29.49
N THR A 196 10.11 17.73 28.27
CA THR A 196 9.29 18.16 27.14
C THR A 196 8.97 17.03 26.15
N SER A 197 7.82 17.21 25.49
CA SER A 197 7.33 16.36 24.42
C SER A 197 7.09 17.15 23.15
N THR A 198 7.25 16.47 22.02
CA THR A 198 6.75 16.91 20.72
C THR A 198 5.23 16.80 20.72
N PHE A 199 4.55 17.77 20.09
CA PHE A 199 3.12 17.75 19.82
C PHE A 199 2.86 18.30 18.41
N ILE A 200 2.69 17.43 17.43
CA ILE A 200 2.41 17.82 16.03
C ILE A 200 0.91 17.71 15.80
N VAL A 201 0.26 18.81 15.42
CA VAL A 201 -1.15 18.81 15.01
C VAL A 201 -1.23 18.82 13.50
N GLU A 202 -2.07 17.97 12.93
CA GLU A 202 -2.29 17.84 11.50
C GLU A 202 -3.79 17.72 11.18
N THR A 203 -4.19 18.30 10.05
CA THR A 203 -5.57 18.23 9.53
C THR A 203 -5.58 18.49 8.01
N PRO A 204 -6.56 17.97 7.24
CA PRO A 204 -6.73 18.36 5.84
C PRO A 204 -6.88 19.89 5.66
N GLU A 205 -6.36 20.44 4.56
CA GLU A 205 -6.39 21.89 4.30
C GLU A 205 -7.81 22.46 4.29
N GLU A 206 -8.79 21.74 3.74
CA GLU A 206 -10.17 22.21 3.73
C GLU A 206 -10.82 22.24 5.13
N VAL A 207 -10.43 21.35 6.04
CA VAL A 207 -10.88 21.35 7.44
C VAL A 207 -10.20 22.51 8.19
N TRP A 208 -8.91 22.71 7.95
CA TRP A 208 -8.12 23.81 8.51
C TRP A 208 -8.72 25.19 8.16
N ARG A 209 -9.10 25.40 6.90
CA ARG A 209 -9.78 26.64 6.46
C ARG A 209 -11.16 26.79 7.07
N LYS A 210 -11.96 25.71 7.14
CA LYS A 210 -13.29 25.75 7.77
C LYS A 210 -13.22 26.14 9.25
N ALA A 211 -12.16 25.75 9.95
CA ALA A 211 -11.89 26.13 11.33
C ALA A 211 -11.37 27.58 11.49
N GLY A 212 -11.12 28.30 10.39
CA GLY A 212 -10.63 29.68 10.40
C GLY A 212 -9.14 29.84 10.73
N LEU A 213 -8.39 28.74 10.85
CA LEU A 213 -6.97 28.74 11.24
C LEU A 213 -6.05 29.43 10.22
N ASP A 214 -6.54 29.69 9.02
CA ASP A 214 -5.84 30.42 7.97
C ASP A 214 -5.75 31.92 8.21
N THR A 215 -6.70 32.45 8.98
CA THR A 215 -6.81 33.88 9.33
C THR A 215 -6.45 34.17 10.78
N MET A 216 -6.39 33.15 11.64
CA MET A 216 -6.00 33.29 13.04
C MET A 216 -4.55 33.74 13.19
N GLU A 217 -4.30 34.58 14.20
CA GLU A 217 -2.95 34.83 14.66
C GLU A 217 -2.36 33.59 15.33
N LYS A 218 -1.03 33.56 15.42
CA LYS A 218 -0.28 32.39 15.89
C LYS A 218 -0.75 31.91 17.27
N GLU A 219 -0.91 32.83 18.22
CA GLU A 219 -1.33 32.55 19.59
C GLU A 219 -2.79 32.07 19.66
N GLU A 220 -3.68 32.57 18.80
CA GLU A 220 -5.07 32.13 18.71
C GLU A 220 -5.18 30.70 18.17
N ALA A 221 -4.38 30.37 17.15
CA ALA A 221 -4.32 29.02 16.60
C ALA A 221 -3.76 28.00 17.61
N ILE A 222 -2.76 28.39 18.42
CA ILE A 222 -2.24 27.55 19.50
C ILE A 222 -3.33 27.31 20.56
N ALA A 223 -4.03 28.37 20.99
CA ALA A 223 -5.11 28.25 21.95
C ALA A 223 -6.28 27.41 21.42
N PHE A 224 -6.54 27.42 20.12
CA PHE A 224 -7.49 26.51 19.47
C PHE A 224 -7.04 25.05 19.64
N CYS A 225 -5.78 24.73 19.34
CA CYS A 225 -5.24 23.38 19.53
C CYS A 225 -5.26 22.93 21.00
N GLU A 226 -4.95 23.83 21.95
CA GLU A 226 -5.03 23.54 23.39
C GLU A 226 -6.44 23.16 23.83
N ARG A 227 -7.46 23.90 23.37
CA ARG A 227 -8.87 23.56 23.66
C ARG A 227 -9.28 22.23 23.04
N LEU A 228 -8.91 22.01 21.78
CA LEU A 228 -9.24 20.81 21.03
C LEU A 228 -8.65 19.55 21.67
N PHE A 229 -7.39 19.60 22.10
CA PHE A 229 -6.68 18.47 22.68
C PHE A 229 -6.56 18.54 24.22
N ALA A 230 -7.40 19.33 24.89
CA ALA A 230 -7.31 19.58 26.33
C ALA A 230 -7.23 18.30 27.19
N ARG A 231 -7.98 17.26 26.78
CA ARG A 231 -8.02 15.94 27.46
C ARG A 231 -6.70 15.16 27.41
N HIS A 232 -5.79 15.51 26.50
CA HIS A 232 -4.50 14.85 26.31
C HIS A 232 -3.33 15.63 26.93
N LEU A 233 -3.54 16.91 27.24
CA LEU A 233 -2.49 17.83 27.68
C LEU A 233 -2.36 17.92 29.21
N ASP A 234 -3.33 17.40 29.98
CA ASP A 234 -3.39 17.51 31.45
C ASP A 234 -3.19 18.95 31.96
N GLY A 235 -3.72 19.94 31.20
CA GLY A 235 -3.60 21.37 31.52
C GLY A 235 -2.24 22.00 31.19
N ASN A 236 -1.31 21.27 30.57
CA ASN A 236 -0.04 21.85 30.11
C ASN A 236 -0.23 22.65 28.82
N PRO A 237 0.42 23.82 28.67
CA PRO A 237 0.32 24.63 27.47
C PRO A 237 1.07 24.01 26.28
N LEU A 238 0.71 24.44 25.08
CA LEU A 238 1.43 24.20 23.84
C LEU A 238 2.41 25.35 23.56
N ILE A 239 3.62 24.99 23.13
CA ILE A 239 4.76 25.88 23.00
C ILE A 239 5.21 25.92 21.53
N SER A 240 5.46 27.12 20.99
CA SER A 240 6.03 27.30 19.65
C SER A 240 7.45 27.84 19.73
N ASN A 241 8.38 27.26 18.97
CA ASN A 241 9.74 27.76 18.81
C ASN A 241 9.93 28.58 17.52
N ALA A 242 8.86 28.81 16.76
CA ALA A 242 8.86 29.58 15.51
C ALA A 242 8.50 31.06 15.74
N ALA A 243 9.22 31.72 16.64
CA ALA A 243 8.92 33.11 17.04
C ALA A 243 8.93 34.12 15.87
N HIS A 244 9.67 33.81 14.79
CA HIS A 244 9.81 34.65 13.60
C HIS A 244 8.63 34.51 12.59
N LEU A 245 7.81 33.46 12.69
CA LEU A 245 6.65 33.26 11.82
C LEU A 245 5.44 34.05 12.34
N ARG A 246 4.70 34.70 11.43
CA ARG A 246 3.51 35.52 11.70
C ARG A 246 2.25 34.86 11.12
N GLY A 247 1.11 35.07 11.76
CA GLY A 247 -0.17 34.52 11.35
C GLY A 247 -0.15 33.00 11.14
N SER A 248 -0.81 32.54 10.08
CA SER A 248 -0.96 31.14 9.71
C SER A 248 0.30 30.49 9.12
N ALA A 249 1.40 31.22 8.95
CA ALA A 249 2.62 30.73 8.30
C ALA A 249 3.30 29.55 9.01
N GLN A 250 2.98 29.30 10.28
CA GLN A 250 3.44 28.12 11.01
C GLN A 250 2.77 26.81 10.55
N TRP A 251 1.61 26.89 9.89
CA TRP A 251 0.89 25.74 9.35
C TRP A 251 1.37 25.45 7.93
N ILE A 252 2.25 24.48 7.80
CA ILE A 252 2.86 24.11 6.53
C ILE A 252 2.20 22.87 5.95
N ARG A 253 2.20 22.78 4.62
CA ARG A 253 1.90 21.54 3.91
C ARG A 253 3.20 20.82 3.66
N PHE A 254 3.24 19.52 3.92
CA PHE A 254 4.43 18.73 3.67
C PHE A 254 4.70 18.62 2.17
N PRO A 255 5.84 19.06 1.63
CA PRO A 255 6.16 18.84 0.23
C PRO A 255 6.97 17.55 0.10
N ARG A 256 6.40 16.57 -0.60
CA ARG A 256 7.11 15.36 -1.00
C ARG A 256 8.06 15.73 -2.13
N VAL A 257 9.35 15.62 -1.89
CA VAL A 257 10.41 15.77 -2.89
C VAL A 257 10.96 14.41 -3.27
N VAL A 258 11.09 14.15 -4.57
CA VAL A 258 11.83 13.03 -5.16
C VAL A 258 12.66 13.56 -6.32
N CYS A 259 13.99 13.50 -6.21
CA CYS A 259 14.87 13.72 -7.36
C CYS A 259 15.16 12.39 -8.05
N ARG A 260 15.12 12.38 -9.38
CA ARG A 260 15.48 11.20 -10.19
C ARG A 260 16.97 10.92 -10.13
N ASP A 261 17.75 11.97 -10.33
CA ASP A 261 19.21 11.96 -10.29
C ASP A 261 19.66 12.89 -9.16
N TRP A 262 20.76 12.56 -8.48
CA TRP A 262 21.25 13.23 -7.27
C TRP A 262 22.63 13.83 -7.46
N VAL A 263 23.30 13.51 -8.57
CA VAL A 263 24.64 13.96 -8.91
C VAL A 263 24.61 14.84 -10.15
N HIS A 264 25.22 16.00 -10.07
CA HIS A 264 25.39 16.93 -11.18
C HIS A 264 26.86 17.34 -11.28
N ALA A 265 27.38 17.58 -12.47
CA ALA A 265 28.69 18.21 -12.64
C ALA A 265 28.48 19.67 -13.04
N ASN A 266 28.94 20.62 -12.22
CA ASN A 266 28.76 22.04 -12.51
C ASN A 266 29.67 22.50 -13.67
N ALA A 267 29.63 23.81 -13.97
CA ALA A 267 30.38 24.38 -15.11
C ALA A 267 31.90 24.14 -15.05
N ASN A 268 32.47 23.92 -13.87
CA ASN A 268 33.90 23.65 -13.67
C ASN A 268 34.23 22.15 -13.65
N GLY A 269 33.23 21.28 -13.82
CA GLY A 269 33.36 19.84 -13.68
C GLY A 269 33.34 19.34 -12.23
N THR A 270 33.14 20.22 -11.23
CA THR A 270 33.01 19.84 -9.83
C THR A 270 31.69 19.09 -9.62
N PRO A 271 31.71 17.89 -9.02
CA PRO A 271 30.48 17.19 -8.64
C PRO A 271 29.71 17.94 -7.55
N VAL A 272 28.41 18.07 -7.75
CA VAL A 272 27.41 18.64 -6.85
C VAL A 272 26.40 17.54 -6.53
N VAL A 273 26.33 17.14 -5.26
CA VAL A 273 25.53 15.98 -4.81
C VAL A 273 24.41 16.45 -3.90
N LEU A 274 23.16 16.12 -4.22
CA LEU A 274 22.03 16.34 -3.32
C LEU A 274 22.03 15.31 -2.18
N MET A 275 21.69 15.75 -0.96
CA MET A 275 21.63 14.87 0.21
C MET A 275 20.50 15.26 1.18
N GLY A 276 19.87 14.26 1.81
CA GLY A 276 18.77 14.49 2.76
C GLY A 276 17.55 15.14 2.10
N ASP A 277 16.87 16.03 2.81
CA ASP A 277 15.64 16.70 2.32
C ASP A 277 15.85 17.54 1.04
N ALA A 278 17.10 17.84 0.66
CA ALA A 278 17.40 18.45 -0.62
C ALA A 278 17.17 17.48 -1.79
N ALA A 279 17.50 16.19 -1.62
CA ALA A 279 17.30 15.14 -2.61
C ALA A 279 15.92 14.48 -2.51
N HIS A 280 15.48 14.19 -1.29
CA HIS A 280 14.29 13.40 -1.05
C HIS A 280 13.76 13.55 0.38
N THR A 281 12.44 13.62 0.51
CA THR A 281 11.77 13.79 1.81
C THR A 281 10.95 12.56 2.17
N ALA A 282 10.78 12.29 3.47
CA ALA A 282 9.82 11.32 3.99
C ALA A 282 8.93 11.97 5.06
N HIS A 283 7.61 11.74 4.96
CA HIS A 283 6.64 12.33 5.89
C HIS A 283 6.97 11.96 7.35
N PHE A 284 6.81 12.93 8.26
CA PHE A 284 7.16 12.78 9.68
C PHE A 284 6.37 11.65 10.37
N SER A 285 5.22 11.27 9.82
CA SER A 285 4.37 10.20 10.37
C SER A 285 4.99 8.80 10.35
N ILE A 286 6.15 8.61 9.72
CA ILE A 286 6.97 7.39 9.82
C ILE A 286 8.36 7.63 10.46
N GLY A 287 8.62 8.84 10.98
CA GLY A 287 9.83 9.17 11.73
C GLY A 287 11.16 8.95 10.97
N SER A 288 11.19 9.17 9.65
CA SER A 288 12.34 8.72 8.82
C SER A 288 13.16 9.84 8.17
N GLY A 289 12.79 11.11 8.28
CA GLY A 289 13.52 12.22 7.61
C GLY A 289 14.98 12.35 8.06
N THR A 290 15.23 12.49 9.37
CA THR A 290 16.60 12.56 9.91
C THR A 290 17.38 11.28 9.71
N LYS A 291 16.72 10.12 9.78
CA LYS A 291 17.31 8.82 9.45
C LYS A 291 17.85 8.80 8.02
N LEU A 292 17.06 9.23 7.04
CA LEU A 292 17.48 9.28 5.64
C LEU A 292 18.73 10.15 5.48
N ALA A 293 18.70 11.36 6.05
CA ALA A 293 19.83 12.29 5.99
C ALA A 293 21.14 11.70 6.55
N LEU A 294 21.08 11.00 7.69
CA LEU A 294 22.26 10.37 8.29
C LEU A 294 22.71 9.14 7.50
N GLU A 295 21.79 8.31 7.01
CA GLU A 295 22.12 7.12 6.21
C GLU A 295 22.71 7.49 4.84
N ASP A 296 22.27 8.59 4.22
CA ASP A 296 22.90 9.13 3.01
C ASP A 296 24.35 9.55 3.26
N ALA A 297 24.60 10.25 4.38
CA ALA A 297 25.93 10.68 4.77
C ALA A 297 26.87 9.49 5.01
N ILE A 298 26.39 8.46 5.72
CA ILE A 298 27.15 7.22 5.95
C ILE A 298 27.51 6.56 4.63
N GLU A 299 26.51 6.37 3.76
CA GLU A 299 26.68 5.61 2.53
C GLU A 299 27.56 6.35 1.50
N LEU A 300 27.42 7.68 1.40
CA LEU A 300 28.29 8.47 0.53
C LEU A 300 29.74 8.43 1.02
N ALA A 301 29.97 8.63 2.33
CA ALA A 301 31.32 8.56 2.90
C ALA A 301 31.92 7.15 2.72
N ARG A 302 31.14 6.10 2.93
CA ARG A 302 31.56 4.71 2.70
C ARG A 302 31.93 4.48 1.23
N SER A 303 31.07 4.93 0.31
CA SER A 303 31.30 4.79 -1.13
C SER A 303 32.60 5.46 -1.57
N ILE A 304 32.90 6.67 -1.07
CA ILE A 304 34.15 7.37 -1.36
C ILE A 304 35.36 6.60 -0.79
N GLY A 305 35.26 6.10 0.45
CA GLY A 305 36.32 5.33 1.08
C GLY A 305 36.63 3.99 0.37
N GLU A 306 35.62 3.35 -0.21
CA GLU A 306 35.76 2.09 -0.95
C GLU A 306 36.25 2.25 -2.39
N HIS A 307 36.25 3.48 -2.93
CA HIS A 307 36.68 3.80 -4.30
C HIS A 307 37.80 4.86 -4.30
N PRO A 308 38.98 4.55 -3.73
CA PRO A 308 40.07 5.51 -3.61
C PRO A 308 40.56 5.99 -4.99
N GLY A 309 40.55 7.31 -5.21
CA GLY A 309 40.97 7.93 -6.46
C GLY A 309 39.93 7.89 -7.59
N ASP A 310 38.75 7.29 -7.37
CA ASP A 310 37.64 7.27 -8.34
C ASP A 310 36.37 7.87 -7.73
N LEU A 311 36.37 9.20 -7.61
CA LEU A 311 35.21 9.93 -7.08
C LEU A 311 33.96 9.70 -7.92
N ARG A 312 34.09 9.58 -9.25
CA ARG A 312 32.94 9.35 -10.13
C ARG A 312 32.29 8.00 -9.84
N GLY A 313 33.09 6.93 -9.78
CA GLY A 313 32.60 5.59 -9.44
C GLY A 313 31.97 5.55 -8.05
N ALA A 314 32.53 6.27 -7.07
CA ALA A 314 31.94 6.40 -5.74
C ALA A 314 30.55 7.03 -5.76
N LEU A 315 30.35 8.10 -6.54
CA LEU A 315 29.07 8.80 -6.64
C LEU A 315 28.01 7.96 -7.37
N GLU A 316 28.41 7.26 -8.44
CA GLU A 316 27.55 6.31 -9.15
C GLU A 316 27.13 5.14 -8.22
N HIS A 317 28.05 4.63 -7.38
CA HIS A 317 27.74 3.60 -6.40
C HIS A 317 26.76 4.09 -5.32
N TYR A 318 27.00 5.27 -4.74
CA TYR A 318 26.14 5.88 -3.73
C TYR A 318 24.69 6.01 -4.22
N GLU A 319 24.49 6.58 -5.41
CA GLU A 319 23.16 6.77 -5.99
C GLU A 319 22.47 5.43 -6.28
N ALA A 320 23.19 4.46 -6.83
CA ALA A 320 22.66 3.12 -7.12
C ALA A 320 22.20 2.39 -5.85
N VAL A 321 22.96 2.46 -4.76
CA VAL A 321 22.62 1.81 -3.49
C VAL A 321 21.47 2.53 -2.80
N ARG A 322 21.57 3.86 -2.63
CA ARG A 322 20.61 4.63 -1.83
C ARG A 322 19.27 4.83 -2.51
N SER A 323 19.23 4.99 -3.84
CA SER A 323 17.96 5.19 -4.56
C SER A 323 16.95 4.08 -4.27
N VAL A 324 17.39 2.82 -4.15
CA VAL A 324 16.54 1.67 -3.81
C VAL A 324 15.99 1.76 -2.39
N GLU A 325 16.84 2.09 -1.41
CA GLU A 325 16.43 2.17 0.00
C GLU A 325 15.51 3.35 0.27
N VAL A 326 15.84 4.52 -0.29
CA VAL A 326 15.04 5.73 -0.24
C VAL A 326 13.67 5.47 -0.83
N LEU A 327 13.60 4.84 -2.02
CA LEU A 327 12.32 4.52 -2.67
C LEU A 327 11.43 3.66 -1.77
N ARG A 328 11.99 2.67 -1.06
CA ARG A 328 11.22 1.84 -0.10
C ARG A 328 10.65 2.68 1.05
N ILE A 329 11.44 3.58 1.62
CA ILE A 329 11.02 4.44 2.73
C ILE A 329 9.98 5.46 2.25
N GLN A 330 10.16 6.07 1.09
CA GLN A 330 9.21 7.01 0.52
C GLN A 330 7.88 6.37 0.15
N ASN A 331 7.88 5.13 -0.34
CA ASN A 331 6.65 4.37 -0.56
C ASN A 331 5.89 4.14 0.76
N ALA A 332 6.59 3.76 1.83
CA ALA A 332 5.97 3.62 3.15
C ALA A 332 5.46 4.95 3.72
N ALA A 333 6.21 6.04 3.50
CA ALA A 333 5.81 7.39 3.89
C ALA A 333 4.55 7.81 3.15
N ARG A 334 4.48 7.61 1.83
CA ARG A 334 3.32 7.91 0.99
C ARG A 334 2.07 7.20 1.51
N ASN A 335 2.16 5.89 1.74
CA ASN A 335 1.02 5.11 2.26
C ASN A 335 0.55 5.63 3.63
N SER A 336 1.48 6.01 4.50
CA SER A 336 1.17 6.59 5.82
C SER A 336 0.52 7.97 5.69
N THR A 337 1.07 8.85 4.84
CA THR A 337 0.52 10.19 4.57
C THR A 337 -0.89 10.11 3.99
N GLU A 338 -1.12 9.26 2.99
CA GLU A 338 -2.44 9.07 2.39
C GLU A 338 -3.47 8.58 3.41
N TRP A 339 -3.07 7.75 4.37
CA TRP A 339 -3.95 7.32 5.46
C TRP A 339 -4.37 8.51 6.34
N PHE A 340 -3.41 9.37 6.76
CA PHE A 340 -3.71 10.55 7.60
C PHE A 340 -4.50 11.63 6.86
N GLU A 341 -4.29 11.79 5.56
CA GLU A 341 -5.09 12.69 4.73
C GLU A 341 -6.55 12.23 4.58
N ASN A 342 -6.84 10.98 4.96
CA ASN A 342 -8.14 10.35 4.78
C ASN A 342 -8.66 9.68 6.06
N VAL A 343 -8.35 10.20 7.26
CA VAL A 343 -8.84 9.66 8.55
C VAL A 343 -10.35 9.44 8.55
N ALA A 344 -11.12 10.37 7.96
CA ALA A 344 -12.58 10.27 7.85
C ALA A 344 -13.06 8.96 7.18
N ARG A 345 -12.27 8.39 6.26
CA ARG A 345 -12.55 7.09 5.62
C ARG A 345 -12.63 5.96 6.67
N TYR A 346 -11.75 5.99 7.66
CA TYR A 346 -11.60 4.94 8.66
C TYR A 346 -12.35 5.23 9.95
N ALA A 347 -12.81 6.47 10.15
CA ALA A 347 -13.48 6.92 11.37
C ALA A 347 -14.74 6.12 11.73
N SER A 348 -15.36 5.41 10.77
CA SER A 348 -16.52 4.53 11.01
C SER A 348 -16.13 3.13 11.52
N LEU A 349 -14.85 2.74 11.43
CA LEU A 349 -14.39 1.46 11.92
C LEU A 349 -14.51 1.37 13.45
N PRO A 350 -14.75 0.17 14.02
CA PRO A 350 -14.57 -0.08 15.44
C PRO A 350 -13.18 0.31 15.92
N THR A 351 -13.04 0.67 17.19
CA THR A 351 -11.81 1.26 17.74
C THR A 351 -10.61 0.32 17.60
N GLU A 352 -10.81 -0.97 17.85
CA GLU A 352 -9.80 -2.03 17.70
C GLU A 352 -9.30 -2.10 16.25
N GLN A 353 -10.23 -2.07 15.29
CA GLN A 353 -9.91 -2.13 13.86
C GLN A 353 -9.27 -0.84 13.35
N PHE A 354 -9.70 0.32 13.85
CA PHE A 354 -9.10 1.61 13.55
C PHE A 354 -7.64 1.66 14.02
N ALA A 355 -7.37 1.24 15.27
CA ALA A 355 -6.03 1.18 15.82
C ALA A 355 -5.14 0.20 15.03
N TYR A 356 -5.65 -0.99 14.68
CA TYR A 356 -4.94 -1.92 13.81
C TYR A 356 -4.60 -1.32 12.44
N SER A 357 -5.59 -0.66 11.80
CA SER A 357 -5.41 0.00 10.50
C SER A 357 -4.33 1.08 10.56
N LEU A 358 -4.34 1.90 11.61
CA LEU A 358 -3.31 2.91 11.88
C LEU A 358 -1.94 2.26 12.04
N LEU A 359 -1.80 1.25 12.91
CA LEU A 359 -0.50 0.61 13.19
C LEU A 359 0.12 -0.02 11.94
N THR A 360 -0.70 -0.53 11.01
CA THR A 360 -0.27 -1.21 9.78
C THR A 360 -0.31 -0.32 8.52
N ARG A 361 -0.67 0.97 8.63
CA ARG A 361 -0.87 1.89 7.50
C ARG A 361 0.33 2.01 6.56
N SER A 362 1.54 1.98 7.11
CA SER A 362 2.79 2.15 6.35
C SER A 362 3.14 0.91 5.51
N GLN A 363 2.47 -0.23 5.78
CA GLN A 363 2.75 -1.56 5.22
C GLN A 363 4.14 -2.12 5.56
N ARG A 364 4.92 -1.44 6.40
CA ARG A 364 6.19 -1.96 6.97
C ARG A 364 5.94 -2.84 8.18
N ILE A 365 4.90 -2.54 8.94
CA ILE A 365 4.40 -3.37 10.02
C ILE A 365 3.27 -4.22 9.45
N SER A 366 3.50 -5.52 9.38
CA SER A 366 2.50 -6.51 8.96
C SER A 366 1.86 -7.21 10.16
N HIS A 367 0.92 -8.12 9.90
CA HIS A 367 0.21 -8.86 10.93
C HIS A 367 1.18 -9.71 11.77
N GLU A 368 2.06 -10.49 11.13
CA GLU A 368 3.03 -11.29 11.87
C GLU A 368 4.16 -10.44 12.49
N ASN A 369 4.48 -9.28 11.91
CA ASN A 369 5.39 -8.34 12.56
C ASN A 369 4.76 -7.77 13.85
N LEU A 370 3.46 -7.48 13.88
CA LEU A 370 2.76 -7.11 15.12
C LEU A 370 2.82 -8.24 16.15
N ARG A 371 2.76 -9.51 15.75
CA ARG A 371 2.90 -10.64 16.70
C ARG A 371 4.27 -10.67 17.36
N GLN A 372 5.31 -10.37 16.59
CA GLN A 372 6.68 -10.30 17.09
C GLN A 372 6.89 -9.12 18.06
N ARG A 373 6.18 -8.01 17.82
CA ARG A 373 6.24 -6.80 18.66
C ARG A 373 5.41 -6.95 19.93
N ASP A 374 4.12 -7.21 19.76
CA ASP A 374 3.16 -7.34 20.86
C ASP A 374 2.16 -8.46 20.56
N LYS A 375 2.60 -9.68 20.89
CA LYS A 375 1.77 -10.88 20.79
C LYS A 375 0.46 -10.73 21.56
N ARG A 376 0.47 -10.10 22.74
CA ARG A 376 -0.72 -9.99 23.58
C ARG A 376 -1.77 -9.09 22.92
N TYR A 377 -1.36 -7.92 22.43
CA TYR A 377 -2.25 -7.04 21.67
C TYR A 377 -2.82 -7.75 20.44
N LEU A 378 -1.97 -8.43 19.67
CA LEU A 378 -2.43 -9.07 18.45
C LEU A 378 -3.43 -10.20 18.73
N GLU A 379 -3.16 -11.06 19.72
CA GLU A 379 -4.07 -12.15 20.08
C GLU A 379 -5.42 -11.61 20.58
N GLN A 380 -5.43 -10.51 21.34
CA GLN A 380 -6.67 -9.84 21.75
C GLN A 380 -7.45 -9.29 20.56
N PHE A 381 -6.75 -8.71 19.57
CA PHE A 381 -7.37 -8.25 18.33
C PHE A 381 -7.92 -9.42 17.50
N GLU A 382 -7.20 -10.54 17.40
CA GLU A 382 -7.64 -11.74 16.71
C GLU A 382 -8.88 -12.36 17.37
N ASP A 383 -8.92 -12.41 18.70
CA ASP A 383 -10.10 -12.86 19.44
C ASP A 383 -11.29 -11.92 19.18
N TRP A 384 -11.06 -10.59 19.22
CA TRP A 384 -12.10 -9.60 18.91
C TRP A 384 -12.67 -9.76 17.50
N ILE A 385 -11.84 -9.85 16.45
CA ILE A 385 -12.32 -9.95 15.07
C ILE A 385 -12.98 -11.32 14.80
N ALA A 386 -12.52 -12.38 15.45
CA ALA A 386 -13.17 -13.69 15.39
C ALA A 386 -14.57 -13.65 16.02
N GLU A 387 -14.73 -12.96 17.16
CA GLU A 387 -16.04 -12.77 17.79
C GLU A 387 -17.00 -11.96 16.90
N GLN A 388 -16.51 -10.91 16.23
CA GLN A 388 -17.31 -10.18 15.23
C GLN A 388 -17.76 -11.08 14.06
N ALA A 389 -16.97 -12.10 13.74
CA ALA A 389 -17.32 -13.12 12.74
C ALA A 389 -18.16 -14.27 13.31
N GLY A 390 -18.56 -14.23 14.59
CA GLY A 390 -19.38 -15.26 15.23
C GLY A 390 -18.60 -16.48 15.70
N VAL A 391 -17.28 -16.40 15.82
CA VAL A 391 -16.41 -17.47 16.32
C VAL A 391 -15.87 -17.09 17.69
N ARG A 392 -16.07 -17.96 18.69
CA ARG A 392 -15.46 -17.80 20.02
C ARG A 392 -14.32 -18.78 20.21
N ARG A 393 -13.19 -18.28 20.70
CA ARG A 393 -12.03 -19.10 21.04
C ARG A 393 -12.38 -20.10 22.13
N GLY A 394 -12.17 -21.38 21.85
CA GLY A 394 -12.25 -22.43 22.87
C GLY A 394 -10.97 -22.48 23.72
N PRO A 395 -11.03 -23.01 24.96
CA PRO A 395 -9.88 -23.02 25.88
C PRO A 395 -8.68 -23.83 25.39
N GLN A 396 -8.86 -24.70 24.39
CA GLN A 396 -7.81 -25.55 23.80
C GLN A 396 -7.29 -25.05 22.45
N HIS A 397 -7.83 -23.95 21.92
CA HIS A 397 -7.51 -23.45 20.58
C HIS A 397 -6.70 -22.15 20.65
N GLY A 398 -5.89 -21.92 19.61
CA GLY A 398 -5.18 -20.65 19.42
C GLY A 398 -6.14 -19.52 19.01
N PRO A 399 -5.64 -18.28 18.89
CA PRO A 399 -6.37 -17.21 18.23
C PRO A 399 -6.70 -17.62 16.78
N VAL A 400 -7.83 -17.15 16.23
CA VAL A 400 -8.21 -17.38 14.84
C VAL A 400 -7.69 -16.21 14.00
N PRO A 401 -6.74 -16.42 13.07
CA PRO A 401 -6.24 -15.34 12.23
C PRO A 401 -7.36 -14.74 11.38
N PRO A 402 -7.33 -13.43 11.07
CA PRO A 402 -8.37 -12.75 10.29
C PRO A 402 -8.72 -13.46 8.98
N MET A 403 -7.72 -14.01 8.29
CA MET A 403 -7.86 -14.81 7.07
C MET A 403 -8.79 -16.02 7.23
N PHE A 404 -8.84 -16.63 8.42
CA PHE A 404 -9.61 -17.84 8.72
C PHE A 404 -10.92 -17.58 9.47
N THR A 405 -11.28 -16.31 9.67
CA THR A 405 -12.61 -15.97 10.17
C THR A 405 -13.67 -16.24 9.09
N PRO A 406 -14.86 -16.77 9.45
CA PRO A 406 -15.93 -16.98 8.48
C PRO A 406 -16.50 -15.64 7.99
N PHE A 407 -17.20 -15.68 6.85
CA PHE A 407 -17.86 -14.52 6.29
C PHE A 407 -19.20 -14.91 5.69
N THR A 408 -20.27 -14.22 6.08
CA THR A 408 -21.63 -14.51 5.60
C THR A 408 -22.15 -13.36 4.76
N VAL A 409 -22.61 -13.67 3.55
CA VAL A 409 -23.31 -12.75 2.67
C VAL A 409 -24.59 -13.42 2.21
N ARG A 410 -25.73 -12.73 2.36
CA ARG A 410 -27.06 -13.32 2.14
C ARG A 410 -27.19 -14.65 2.92
N GLY A 411 -27.54 -15.75 2.26
CA GLY A 411 -27.65 -17.09 2.84
C GLY A 411 -26.40 -17.95 2.68
N VAL A 412 -25.26 -17.39 2.23
CA VAL A 412 -24.03 -18.14 2.00
C VAL A 412 -22.97 -17.75 3.02
N THR A 413 -22.49 -18.73 3.77
CA THR A 413 -21.35 -18.60 4.69
C THR A 413 -20.12 -19.25 4.10
N LEU A 414 -19.04 -18.49 4.00
CA LEU A 414 -17.70 -18.95 3.67
C LEU A 414 -16.96 -19.29 4.97
N LYS A 415 -16.24 -20.41 4.98
CA LYS A 415 -15.46 -20.87 6.15
C LYS A 415 -14.23 -20.01 6.46
N ASN A 416 -13.76 -19.21 5.50
CA ASN A 416 -12.63 -18.31 5.63
C ASN A 416 -12.71 -17.19 4.57
N ARG A 417 -11.79 -16.23 4.62
CA ARG A 417 -11.77 -15.02 3.78
C ARG A 417 -11.05 -15.18 2.43
N VAL A 418 -10.64 -16.41 2.08
CA VAL A 418 -9.84 -16.69 0.88
C VAL A 418 -10.73 -17.05 -0.30
N VAL A 419 -10.55 -16.32 -1.39
CA VAL A 419 -11.19 -16.57 -2.67
C VAL A 419 -10.13 -17.02 -3.67
N VAL A 420 -10.38 -18.11 -4.39
CA VAL A 420 -9.61 -18.41 -5.61
C VAL A 420 -10.18 -17.56 -6.73
N SER A 421 -9.39 -16.61 -7.22
CA SER A 421 -9.80 -15.67 -8.29
C SER A 421 -10.24 -16.42 -9.54
N PRO A 422 -11.20 -15.91 -10.33
CA PRO A 422 -11.48 -16.47 -11.66
C PRO A 422 -10.24 -16.28 -12.53
N MET A 423 -9.76 -17.36 -13.15
CA MET A 423 -8.54 -17.41 -13.96
C MET A 423 -8.81 -18.22 -15.23
N ALA A 424 -8.75 -17.59 -16.40
CA ALA A 424 -9.02 -18.27 -17.66
C ALA A 424 -8.04 -19.45 -17.89
N GLN A 425 -8.57 -20.65 -18.12
CA GLN A 425 -7.80 -21.87 -18.36
C GLN A 425 -7.71 -22.22 -19.84
N TYR A 426 -8.58 -21.65 -20.67
CA TYR A 426 -8.61 -21.87 -22.12
C TYR A 426 -8.64 -23.36 -22.53
N SER A 427 -9.33 -24.18 -21.74
CA SER A 427 -9.30 -25.65 -21.83
C SER A 427 -10.64 -26.27 -22.25
N CYS A 428 -11.56 -25.49 -22.80
CA CYS A 428 -12.83 -25.98 -23.35
C CYS A 428 -12.74 -26.24 -24.86
N VAL A 429 -13.60 -27.13 -25.34
CA VAL A 429 -13.97 -27.24 -26.75
C VAL A 429 -15.42 -26.78 -26.87
N ASP A 430 -15.70 -25.80 -27.73
CA ASP A 430 -17.02 -25.19 -27.90
C ASP A 430 -17.71 -24.78 -26.59
N GLY A 431 -16.92 -24.26 -25.65
CA GLY A 431 -17.39 -23.81 -24.35
C GLY A 431 -17.80 -24.92 -23.38
N GLN A 432 -17.63 -26.20 -23.73
CA GLN A 432 -18.00 -27.31 -22.85
C GLN A 432 -16.95 -27.50 -21.74
N PRO A 433 -17.31 -27.29 -20.44
CA PRO A 433 -16.43 -27.70 -19.34
C PRO A 433 -16.34 -29.23 -19.29
N ALA A 434 -15.17 -29.72 -18.93
CA ALA A 434 -14.82 -31.15 -18.94
C ALA A 434 -13.88 -31.50 -17.77
N ASP A 435 -13.23 -32.66 -17.86
CA ASP A 435 -12.40 -33.22 -16.77
C ASP A 435 -11.26 -32.29 -16.32
N TYR A 436 -10.70 -31.48 -17.23
CA TYR A 436 -9.72 -30.47 -16.85
C TYR A 436 -10.28 -29.52 -15.76
N HIS A 437 -11.50 -29.01 -15.96
CA HIS A 437 -12.13 -28.06 -15.03
C HIS A 437 -12.55 -28.75 -13.73
N LEU A 438 -12.99 -30.01 -13.81
CA LEU A 438 -13.29 -30.83 -12.63
C LEU A 438 -12.05 -30.98 -11.74
N VAL A 439 -10.92 -31.38 -12.32
CA VAL A 439 -9.65 -31.53 -11.58
C VAL A 439 -9.13 -30.18 -11.12
N HIS A 440 -9.16 -29.17 -11.99
CA HIS A 440 -8.64 -27.85 -11.69
C HIS A 440 -9.38 -27.22 -10.49
N LEU A 441 -10.71 -27.10 -10.55
CA LEU A 441 -11.51 -26.44 -9.52
C LEU A 441 -11.62 -27.33 -8.27
N GLY A 442 -11.77 -28.65 -8.45
CA GLY A 442 -11.82 -29.61 -7.36
C GLY A 442 -10.56 -29.60 -6.49
N ALA A 443 -9.38 -29.52 -7.11
CA ALA A 443 -8.11 -29.45 -6.38
C ALA A 443 -8.01 -28.20 -5.48
N ARG A 444 -8.50 -27.05 -5.94
CA ARG A 444 -8.50 -25.80 -5.14
C ARG A 444 -9.56 -25.79 -4.05
N ALA A 445 -10.72 -26.39 -4.31
CA ALA A 445 -11.77 -26.59 -3.30
C ALA A 445 -11.27 -27.48 -2.14
N MET A 446 -10.60 -28.59 -2.48
CA MET A 446 -9.92 -29.47 -1.53
C MET A 446 -8.74 -28.75 -0.83
N GLY A 447 -8.18 -27.74 -1.48
CA GLY A 447 -7.03 -26.94 -1.05
C GLY A 447 -7.31 -25.86 -0.01
N GLY A 448 -8.52 -25.82 0.57
CA GLY A 448 -8.81 -25.07 1.79
C GLY A 448 -9.45 -23.70 1.61
N ALA A 449 -9.55 -23.16 0.39
CA ALA A 449 -10.21 -21.88 0.15
C ALA A 449 -11.69 -21.88 0.58
N GLY A 450 -12.21 -20.71 0.95
CA GLY A 450 -13.63 -20.53 1.32
C GLY A 450 -14.54 -20.47 0.09
N LEU A 451 -14.08 -19.79 -0.96
CA LEU A 451 -14.77 -19.65 -2.24
C LEU A 451 -13.80 -19.96 -3.37
N VAL A 452 -14.23 -20.77 -4.34
CA VAL A 452 -13.51 -21.01 -5.59
C VAL A 452 -14.34 -20.44 -6.73
N MET A 453 -13.79 -19.50 -7.49
CA MET A 453 -14.47 -18.91 -8.65
C MET A 453 -14.08 -19.67 -9.91
N ALA A 454 -15.08 -20.21 -10.63
CA ALA A 454 -14.90 -20.62 -12.01
C ALA A 454 -14.51 -19.39 -12.86
N GLU A 455 -13.68 -19.61 -13.87
CA GLU A 455 -13.21 -18.57 -14.78
C GLU A 455 -14.35 -17.87 -15.52
N MET A 456 -14.05 -16.74 -16.20
CA MET A 456 -15.04 -16.03 -17.01
C MET A 456 -15.73 -16.99 -17.98
N THR A 457 -16.99 -17.27 -17.69
CA THR A 457 -17.83 -18.18 -18.45
C THR A 457 -18.72 -17.36 -19.36
N CYS A 458 -18.60 -17.63 -20.65
CA CYS A 458 -19.12 -16.77 -21.70
C CYS A 458 -20.60 -17.06 -21.94
N VAL A 459 -21.40 -16.01 -22.10
CA VAL A 459 -22.88 -16.10 -22.16
C VAL A 459 -23.43 -16.54 -23.52
N SER A 460 -22.59 -16.50 -24.55
CA SER A 460 -22.88 -16.91 -25.93
C SER A 460 -21.57 -17.35 -26.65
N PRO A 461 -21.65 -18.01 -27.81
CA PRO A 461 -20.46 -18.43 -28.55
C PRO A 461 -19.56 -17.25 -28.99
N ASP A 462 -20.15 -16.11 -29.35
CA ASP A 462 -19.47 -14.87 -29.76
C ASP A 462 -19.01 -14.01 -28.56
N ALA A 463 -19.40 -14.38 -27.34
CA ALA A 463 -18.94 -13.73 -26.11
C ALA A 463 -17.54 -14.19 -25.66
N ARG A 464 -16.96 -15.21 -26.30
CA ARG A 464 -15.68 -15.80 -25.89
C ARG A 464 -14.48 -14.88 -26.12
N ILE A 465 -13.47 -15.00 -25.25
CA ILE A 465 -12.13 -14.42 -25.50
C ILE A 465 -11.47 -15.26 -26.59
N THR A 466 -11.37 -16.57 -26.35
CA THR A 466 -10.69 -17.52 -27.23
C THR A 466 -11.59 -18.73 -27.49
N PRO A 467 -11.29 -19.56 -28.51
CA PRO A 467 -12.01 -20.82 -28.73
C PRO A 467 -12.03 -21.74 -27.49
N GLY A 468 -10.99 -21.65 -26.65
CA GLY A 468 -10.81 -22.42 -25.42
C GLY A 468 -11.60 -21.94 -24.21
N CYS A 469 -12.31 -20.80 -24.29
CA CYS A 469 -13.09 -20.28 -23.17
C CYS A 469 -14.33 -21.13 -22.86
N PRO A 470 -14.70 -21.30 -21.58
CA PRO A 470 -15.94 -21.96 -21.22
C PRO A 470 -17.17 -21.13 -21.55
N GLY A 471 -18.28 -21.84 -21.72
CA GLY A 471 -19.59 -21.30 -22.04
C GLY A 471 -20.66 -21.69 -21.03
N LEU A 472 -21.74 -20.91 -21.02
CA LEU A 472 -22.99 -21.27 -20.37
C LEU A 472 -24.21 -20.75 -21.13
N TRP A 473 -24.29 -21.07 -22.43
CA TRP A 473 -25.40 -20.66 -23.30
C TRP A 473 -26.41 -21.78 -23.56
N ASN A 474 -26.11 -23.02 -23.17
CA ASN A 474 -26.98 -24.18 -23.39
C ASN A 474 -26.98 -25.16 -22.21
N THR A 475 -27.86 -26.15 -22.27
CA THR A 475 -28.08 -27.14 -21.20
C THR A 475 -26.97 -28.17 -21.06
N ALA A 476 -26.25 -28.51 -22.14
CA ALA A 476 -25.12 -29.45 -22.07
C ALA A 476 -23.94 -28.84 -21.27
N GLN A 477 -23.70 -27.55 -21.46
CA GLN A 477 -22.72 -26.80 -20.66
C GLN A 477 -23.15 -26.70 -19.20
N ARG A 478 -24.44 -26.43 -18.93
CA ARG A 478 -25.00 -26.50 -17.58
C ARG A 478 -24.72 -27.85 -16.93
N ASP A 479 -24.97 -28.96 -17.63
CA ASP A 479 -24.75 -30.31 -17.07
C ASP A 479 -23.28 -30.59 -16.77
N GLY A 480 -22.38 -30.13 -17.65
CA GLY A 480 -20.94 -30.20 -17.40
C GLY A 480 -20.52 -29.43 -16.15
N TRP A 481 -21.07 -28.22 -15.96
CA TRP A 481 -20.83 -27.44 -14.74
C TRP A 481 -21.48 -28.05 -13.50
N ALA A 482 -22.70 -28.60 -13.61
CA ALA A 482 -23.42 -29.23 -12.51
C ALA A 482 -22.62 -30.41 -11.94
N ARG A 483 -21.99 -31.23 -12.80
CA ARG A 483 -21.08 -32.31 -12.36
C ARG A 483 -19.93 -31.79 -11.51
N ILE A 484 -19.37 -30.62 -11.84
CA ILE A 484 -18.24 -30.03 -11.12
C ILE A 484 -18.72 -29.45 -9.78
N VAL A 485 -19.85 -28.74 -9.78
CA VAL A 485 -20.48 -28.20 -8.57
C VAL A 485 -20.80 -29.33 -7.59
N GLU A 486 -21.46 -30.39 -8.07
CA GLU A 486 -21.82 -31.57 -7.28
C GLU A 486 -20.60 -32.24 -6.65
N PHE A 487 -19.52 -32.42 -7.43
CA PHE A 487 -18.27 -32.96 -6.91
C PHE A 487 -17.70 -32.11 -5.76
N VAL A 488 -17.66 -30.78 -5.92
CA VAL A 488 -17.14 -29.86 -4.91
C VAL A 488 -17.98 -29.90 -3.64
N HIS A 489 -19.31 -29.84 -3.76
CA HIS A 489 -20.23 -29.87 -2.61
C HIS A 489 -20.26 -31.22 -1.91
N ALA A 490 -20.09 -32.33 -2.62
CA ALA A 490 -20.08 -33.67 -2.03
C ALA A 490 -18.79 -33.98 -1.26
N ASN A 491 -17.68 -33.32 -1.57
CA ASN A 491 -16.35 -33.67 -1.05
C ASN A 491 -15.70 -32.58 -0.20
N THR A 492 -16.22 -31.35 -0.21
CA THR A 492 -15.60 -30.20 0.47
C THR A 492 -16.64 -29.23 1.03
N ASP A 493 -16.20 -28.41 1.98
CA ASP A 493 -16.99 -27.29 2.49
C ASP A 493 -16.78 -25.98 1.70
N ALA A 494 -16.02 -26.02 0.58
CA ALA A 494 -15.80 -24.83 -0.24
C ALA A 494 -17.07 -24.48 -1.01
N LYS A 495 -17.32 -23.17 -1.18
CA LYS A 495 -18.35 -22.69 -2.09
C LYS A 495 -17.79 -22.55 -3.50
N LEU A 496 -18.63 -22.81 -4.50
CA LEU A 496 -18.26 -22.63 -5.90
C LEU A 496 -19.04 -21.46 -6.49
N GLY A 497 -18.32 -20.45 -6.95
CA GLY A 497 -18.86 -19.31 -7.66
C GLY A 497 -18.57 -19.38 -9.15
N ILE A 498 -19.27 -18.56 -9.93
CA ILE A 498 -19.07 -18.43 -11.37
C ILE A 498 -19.02 -16.95 -11.76
N GLN A 499 -18.07 -16.60 -12.61
CA GLN A 499 -18.00 -15.28 -13.21
C GLN A 499 -18.64 -15.32 -14.61
N LEU A 500 -19.70 -14.56 -14.85
CA LEU A 500 -20.32 -14.44 -16.17
C LEU A 500 -19.79 -13.20 -16.89
N GLY A 501 -19.43 -13.36 -18.17
CA GLY A 501 -18.85 -12.28 -18.95
C GLY A 501 -19.03 -12.41 -20.47
N HIS A 502 -18.66 -11.33 -21.16
CA HIS A 502 -18.64 -11.24 -22.62
C HIS A 502 -17.42 -10.44 -23.04
N ALA A 503 -16.55 -11.00 -23.89
CA ALA A 503 -15.24 -10.43 -24.19
C ALA A 503 -15.30 -9.10 -24.98
N GLY A 504 -16.37 -8.89 -25.76
CA GLY A 504 -16.58 -7.64 -26.48
C GLY A 504 -15.49 -7.43 -27.54
N ALA A 505 -14.87 -6.24 -27.60
CA ALA A 505 -13.79 -5.95 -28.54
C ALA A 505 -12.49 -6.76 -28.29
N LYS A 506 -12.40 -7.48 -27.17
CA LYS A 506 -11.26 -8.34 -26.81
C LYS A 506 -11.54 -9.83 -27.09
N GLY A 507 -12.61 -10.14 -27.80
CA GLY A 507 -12.95 -11.51 -28.20
C GLY A 507 -12.19 -11.96 -29.45
N SER A 508 -12.40 -13.22 -29.81
CA SER A 508 -11.84 -13.83 -31.04
C SER A 508 -10.31 -13.75 -31.12
N THR A 509 -9.63 -14.09 -30.03
CA THR A 509 -8.16 -14.14 -29.96
C THR A 509 -7.65 -15.57 -29.77
N ARG A 510 -6.37 -15.77 -30.05
CA ARG A 510 -5.65 -17.01 -29.75
C ARG A 510 -5.63 -17.29 -28.24
N VAL A 511 -5.41 -18.55 -27.88
CA VAL A 511 -5.11 -18.91 -26.49
C VAL A 511 -3.77 -18.30 -26.08
N ALA A 512 -3.60 -17.99 -24.79
CA ALA A 512 -2.55 -17.08 -24.34
C ALA A 512 -1.11 -17.52 -24.70
N TRP A 513 -0.82 -18.82 -24.69
CA TRP A 513 0.50 -19.36 -25.04
C TRP A 513 0.78 -19.44 -26.55
N GLU A 514 -0.22 -19.20 -27.41
CA GLU A 514 -0.09 -19.13 -28.87
C GLU A 514 -0.04 -17.68 -29.40
N GLY A 515 -0.10 -16.71 -28.47
CA GLY A 515 -0.09 -15.28 -28.77
C GLY A 515 -1.20 -14.55 -28.03
N ILE A 516 -0.88 -14.02 -26.85
CA ILE A 516 -1.83 -13.25 -26.05
C ILE A 516 -2.37 -12.04 -26.82
N ASP A 517 -3.70 -11.86 -26.79
CA ASP A 517 -4.44 -10.79 -27.47
C ASP A 517 -4.35 -10.75 -29.00
N LEU A 518 -3.61 -11.69 -29.62
CA LEU A 518 -3.48 -11.77 -31.07
C LEU A 518 -4.74 -12.41 -31.69
N PRO A 519 -5.20 -11.93 -32.84
CA PRO A 519 -6.38 -12.47 -33.51
C PRO A 519 -6.16 -13.94 -33.92
N LEU A 520 -7.26 -14.66 -34.10
CA LEU A 520 -7.23 -15.98 -34.73
C LEU A 520 -6.78 -15.88 -36.19
N ASP A 521 -6.41 -17.02 -36.76
CA ASP A 521 -6.03 -17.10 -38.17
C ASP A 521 -7.18 -16.68 -39.09
N GLU A 522 -6.82 -16.29 -40.32
CA GLU A 522 -7.76 -15.79 -41.31
C GLU A 522 -8.94 -16.76 -41.52
N GLY A 523 -10.17 -16.22 -41.50
CA GLY A 523 -11.40 -16.99 -41.65
C GLY A 523 -11.91 -17.70 -40.38
N GLN A 524 -11.17 -17.71 -39.27
CA GLN A 524 -11.61 -18.35 -38.01
C GLN A 524 -12.27 -17.38 -37.03
N ASN A 525 -12.13 -16.08 -37.25
CA ASN A 525 -12.66 -15.07 -36.36
C ASN A 525 -14.19 -14.95 -36.43
N TRP A 526 -14.82 -14.60 -35.31
CA TRP A 526 -16.25 -14.24 -35.26
C TRP A 526 -16.45 -12.72 -35.17
N PRO A 527 -17.64 -12.20 -35.54
CA PRO A 527 -17.94 -10.78 -35.40
C PRO A 527 -17.85 -10.30 -33.95
N LEU A 528 -17.18 -9.17 -33.73
CA LEU A 528 -17.05 -8.56 -32.40
C LEU A 528 -18.01 -7.37 -32.26
N ILE A 529 -18.52 -7.18 -31.05
CA ILE A 529 -19.40 -6.06 -30.68
C ILE A 529 -18.86 -5.35 -29.43
N SER A 530 -19.09 -4.04 -29.33
CA SER A 530 -18.71 -3.21 -28.19
C SER A 530 -19.57 -1.95 -28.10
N ALA A 531 -19.33 -1.09 -27.10
CA ALA A 531 -20.02 0.19 -26.95
C ALA A 531 -19.85 1.08 -28.19
N SER A 532 -18.62 1.15 -28.70
CA SER A 532 -18.23 1.91 -29.91
C SER A 532 -17.31 1.07 -30.80
N PRO A 533 -17.11 1.44 -32.08
CA PRO A 533 -16.17 0.74 -32.94
C PRO A 533 -14.75 0.94 -32.43
N GLN A 534 -14.03 -0.15 -32.16
CA GLN A 534 -12.64 -0.10 -31.68
C GLN A 534 -11.90 -1.42 -31.89
N GLN A 535 -10.57 -1.34 -31.84
CA GLN A 535 -9.62 -2.45 -31.73
C GLN A 535 -8.92 -2.39 -30.38
N TYR A 536 -8.63 -3.55 -29.77
CA TYR A 536 -7.86 -3.58 -28.51
C TYR A 536 -6.36 -3.36 -28.75
N LEU A 537 -5.76 -4.08 -29.70
CA LEU A 537 -4.45 -3.77 -30.27
C LEU A 537 -4.65 -2.99 -31.56
N ASP A 538 -4.21 -1.72 -31.56
CA ASP A 538 -4.31 -0.83 -32.71
C ASP A 538 -3.62 -1.42 -33.94
N GLY A 539 -4.34 -1.50 -35.07
CA GLY A 539 -3.86 -2.09 -36.32
C GLY A 539 -3.69 -3.62 -36.32
N VAL A 540 -3.94 -4.32 -35.20
CA VAL A 540 -3.71 -5.78 -35.07
C VAL A 540 -4.97 -6.55 -34.73
N SER A 541 -5.74 -6.15 -33.71
CA SER A 541 -6.98 -6.85 -33.33
C SER A 541 -8.08 -6.63 -34.35
N GLN A 542 -9.08 -7.50 -34.42
CA GLN A 542 -10.26 -7.24 -35.25
C GLN A 542 -11.06 -6.02 -34.77
N TRP A 543 -11.66 -5.28 -35.70
CA TRP A 543 -12.61 -4.21 -35.36
C TRP A 543 -13.90 -4.78 -34.77
N SER A 544 -14.28 -4.27 -33.60
CA SER A 544 -15.64 -4.42 -33.09
C SER A 544 -16.60 -3.43 -33.77
N ARG A 545 -17.85 -3.86 -33.94
CA ARG A 545 -18.95 -2.98 -34.34
C ARG A 545 -19.61 -2.37 -33.09
N ALA A 546 -20.07 -1.11 -33.20
CA ALA A 546 -20.93 -0.52 -32.19
C ALA A 546 -22.24 -1.30 -32.05
N MET A 547 -22.63 -1.63 -30.83
CA MET A 547 -23.90 -2.28 -30.53
C MET A 547 -25.09 -1.39 -30.87
N THR A 548 -26.09 -1.98 -31.50
CA THR A 548 -27.45 -1.44 -31.61
C THR A 548 -28.25 -1.75 -30.34
N ARG A 549 -29.45 -1.18 -30.22
CA ARG A 549 -30.36 -1.52 -29.12
C ARG A 549 -30.76 -3.00 -29.13
N ASP A 550 -30.92 -3.60 -30.30
CA ASP A 550 -31.25 -5.02 -30.43
C ASP A 550 -30.08 -5.92 -29.99
N ASP A 551 -28.84 -5.53 -30.32
CA ASP A 551 -27.65 -6.22 -29.80
C ASP A 551 -27.60 -6.17 -28.26
N MET A 552 -27.92 -5.01 -27.67
CA MET A 552 -27.97 -4.84 -26.21
C MET A 552 -29.05 -5.72 -25.58
N ALA A 553 -30.25 -5.78 -26.17
CA ALA A 553 -31.33 -6.64 -25.71
C ALA A 553 -30.95 -8.13 -25.79
N ARG A 554 -30.37 -8.56 -26.91
CA ARG A 554 -29.88 -9.94 -27.10
C ARG A 554 -28.84 -10.30 -26.03
N VAL A 555 -27.81 -9.47 -25.86
CA VAL A 555 -26.75 -9.73 -24.89
C VAL A 555 -27.29 -9.77 -23.46
N ARG A 556 -28.17 -8.83 -23.08
CA ARG A 556 -28.86 -8.88 -21.77
C ARG A 556 -29.57 -10.21 -21.57
N ASP A 557 -30.32 -10.67 -22.57
CA ASP A 557 -31.07 -11.91 -22.49
C ASP A 557 -30.16 -13.16 -22.46
N ASP A 558 -28.98 -13.09 -23.08
CA ASP A 558 -27.92 -14.10 -22.97
C ASP A 558 -27.40 -14.19 -21.52
N PHE A 559 -27.08 -13.06 -20.89
CA PHE A 559 -26.69 -13.03 -19.47
C PHE A 559 -27.78 -13.60 -18.57
N VAL A 560 -29.06 -13.24 -18.81
CA VAL A 560 -30.21 -13.78 -18.06
C VAL A 560 -30.31 -15.29 -18.21
N ARG A 561 -30.16 -15.81 -19.44
CA ARG A 561 -30.17 -17.27 -19.70
C ARG A 561 -29.04 -17.96 -18.95
N SER A 562 -27.81 -17.46 -19.04
CA SER A 562 -26.65 -18.03 -18.35
C SER A 562 -26.80 -17.99 -16.84
N ALA A 563 -27.36 -16.93 -16.27
CA ALA A 563 -27.61 -16.83 -14.83
C ALA A 563 -28.63 -17.86 -14.34
N ARG A 564 -29.71 -18.11 -15.11
CA ARG A 564 -30.66 -19.20 -14.81
C ARG A 564 -29.99 -20.57 -14.86
N LEU A 565 -29.17 -20.82 -15.88
CA LEU A 565 -28.43 -22.07 -16.02
C LEU A 565 -27.40 -22.24 -14.90
N ALA A 566 -26.72 -21.18 -14.47
CA ALA A 566 -25.79 -21.21 -13.34
C ALA A 566 -26.52 -21.57 -12.04
N ALA A 567 -27.70 -20.99 -11.81
CA ALA A 567 -28.51 -21.32 -10.63
C ALA A 567 -28.95 -22.78 -10.65
N GLN A 568 -29.37 -23.29 -11.80
CA GLN A 568 -29.75 -24.71 -12.01
C GLN A 568 -28.56 -25.66 -11.84
N ALA A 569 -27.35 -25.26 -12.26
CA ALA A 569 -26.12 -26.03 -12.06
C ALA A 569 -25.68 -26.06 -10.59
N GLY A 570 -26.28 -25.24 -9.73
CA GLY A 570 -26.07 -25.29 -8.29
C GLY A 570 -25.04 -24.30 -7.72
N PHE A 571 -24.44 -23.44 -8.55
CA PHE A 571 -23.44 -22.45 -8.09
C PHE A 571 -23.94 -21.62 -6.90
N ASP A 572 -23.07 -21.36 -5.94
CA ASP A 572 -23.39 -20.64 -4.69
C ASP A 572 -23.34 -19.11 -4.85
N TRP A 573 -22.50 -18.64 -5.77
CA TRP A 573 -22.15 -17.24 -5.96
C TRP A 573 -22.07 -16.90 -7.45
N LEU A 574 -22.60 -15.74 -7.84
CA LEU A 574 -22.47 -15.21 -9.19
C LEU A 574 -21.68 -13.91 -9.17
N GLU A 575 -20.70 -13.77 -10.06
CA GLU A 575 -20.00 -12.51 -10.30
C GLU A 575 -20.29 -12.00 -11.71
N LEU A 576 -20.75 -10.75 -11.82
CA LEU A 576 -20.92 -10.07 -13.09
C LEU A 576 -19.61 -9.38 -13.49
N HIS A 577 -19.06 -9.74 -14.66
CA HIS A 577 -17.79 -9.19 -15.11
C HIS A 577 -17.94 -7.83 -15.81
N CYS A 578 -17.67 -6.74 -15.09
CA CYS A 578 -17.67 -5.36 -15.57
C CYS A 578 -16.26 -4.74 -15.56
N ALA A 579 -15.22 -5.54 -15.83
CA ALA A 579 -13.82 -5.14 -15.69
C ALA A 579 -13.00 -5.55 -16.92
N HIS A 580 -11.73 -5.19 -16.88
CA HIS A 580 -10.67 -5.65 -17.79
C HIS A 580 -10.90 -5.37 -19.28
N GLY A 581 -11.66 -4.31 -19.60
CA GLY A 581 -11.92 -3.92 -20.99
C GLY A 581 -12.86 -4.84 -21.75
N TYR A 582 -13.44 -5.84 -21.10
CA TYR A 582 -14.48 -6.68 -21.70
C TYR A 582 -15.78 -5.89 -21.88
N LEU A 583 -16.83 -6.52 -22.41
CA LEU A 583 -17.98 -5.81 -22.96
C LEU A 583 -18.59 -4.78 -21.99
N LEU A 584 -18.96 -5.17 -20.76
CA LEU A 584 -19.57 -4.25 -19.82
C LEU A 584 -18.58 -3.18 -19.34
N SER A 585 -17.30 -3.54 -19.16
CA SER A 585 -16.23 -2.56 -18.89
C SER A 585 -16.07 -1.55 -20.03
N SER A 586 -16.29 -1.98 -21.28
CA SER A 586 -16.17 -1.11 -22.45
C SER A 586 -17.30 -0.10 -22.58
N PHE A 587 -18.45 -0.35 -21.94
CA PHE A 587 -19.48 0.67 -21.76
C PHE A 587 -19.12 1.63 -20.63
N ILE A 588 -18.53 1.11 -19.55
CA ILE A 588 -18.16 1.92 -18.39
C ILE A 588 -17.03 2.87 -18.74
N SER A 589 -15.95 2.45 -19.40
CA SER A 589 -14.79 3.33 -19.59
C SER A 589 -15.02 4.37 -20.70
N PRO A 590 -14.75 5.67 -20.44
CA PRO A 590 -14.82 6.71 -21.46
C PRO A 590 -13.76 6.57 -22.56
N LEU A 591 -12.73 5.73 -22.37
CA LEU A 591 -11.73 5.44 -23.41
C LEU A 591 -12.32 4.62 -24.54
N THR A 592 -13.29 3.78 -24.21
CA THR A 592 -13.83 2.71 -25.08
C THR A 592 -15.30 2.92 -25.44
N ASN A 593 -15.99 3.83 -24.74
CA ASN A 593 -17.34 4.27 -25.03
C ASN A 593 -17.37 5.71 -25.55
N GLN A 594 -17.45 5.85 -26.87
CA GLN A 594 -17.58 7.12 -27.60
C GLN A 594 -19.02 7.34 -28.11
N ARG A 595 -20.02 6.70 -27.51
CA ARG A 595 -21.41 6.86 -27.92
C ARG A 595 -21.92 8.26 -27.59
N ASN A 596 -22.83 8.77 -28.42
CA ASN A 596 -23.50 10.05 -28.28
C ASN A 596 -25.00 9.92 -27.97
N ASP A 597 -25.47 8.71 -27.67
CA ASP A 597 -26.82 8.42 -27.19
C ASP A 597 -26.86 8.31 -25.66
N GLU A 598 -27.99 7.84 -25.11
CA GLU A 598 -28.19 7.69 -23.67
C GLU A 598 -27.30 6.63 -23.00
N TYR A 599 -26.44 5.94 -23.76
CA TYR A 599 -25.49 4.93 -23.28
C TYR A 599 -24.04 5.41 -23.29
N GLY A 600 -23.76 6.67 -23.63
CA GLY A 600 -22.41 7.26 -23.63
C GLY A 600 -22.32 8.67 -23.05
N GLY A 601 -21.10 9.20 -22.98
CA GLY A 601 -20.82 10.51 -22.37
C GLY A 601 -20.67 10.44 -20.85
N SER A 602 -21.70 10.88 -20.11
CA SER A 602 -21.66 10.95 -18.64
C SER A 602 -21.46 9.56 -18.01
N LEU A 603 -20.93 9.52 -16.78
CA LEU A 603 -20.79 8.25 -16.04
C LEU A 603 -22.14 7.54 -15.87
N GLU A 604 -23.22 8.29 -15.62
CA GLU A 604 -24.58 7.76 -15.54
C GLU A 604 -25.00 7.02 -16.82
N ASN A 605 -24.82 7.65 -17.98
CA ASN A 605 -25.16 7.03 -19.27
C ASN A 605 -24.28 5.82 -19.57
N ARG A 606 -22.98 5.92 -19.30
CA ARG A 606 -22.01 4.81 -19.46
C ARG A 606 -22.36 3.60 -18.59
N LEU A 607 -22.94 3.82 -17.40
CA LEU A 607 -23.40 2.76 -16.50
C LEU A 607 -24.77 2.18 -16.86
N ARG A 608 -25.56 2.85 -17.71
CA ARG A 608 -26.95 2.46 -18.03
C ARG A 608 -27.06 1.01 -18.52
N PHE A 609 -26.28 0.62 -19.53
CA PHE A 609 -26.33 -0.74 -20.05
C PHE A 609 -25.79 -1.80 -19.06
N PRO A 610 -24.63 -1.62 -18.41
CA PRO A 610 -24.20 -2.51 -17.33
C PRO A 610 -25.25 -2.71 -16.23
N LEU A 611 -25.99 -1.66 -15.86
CA LEU A 611 -27.07 -1.76 -14.86
C LEU A 611 -28.31 -2.46 -15.40
N GLU A 612 -28.72 -2.23 -16.65
CA GLU A 612 -29.79 -2.99 -17.29
C GLU A 612 -29.51 -4.50 -17.25
N VAL A 613 -28.27 -4.90 -17.56
CA VAL A 613 -27.82 -6.31 -17.46
C VAL A 613 -27.83 -6.78 -16.00
N PHE A 614 -27.26 -5.99 -15.09
CA PHE A 614 -27.22 -6.34 -13.67
C PHE A 614 -28.62 -6.58 -13.09
N HIS A 615 -29.56 -5.67 -13.32
CA HIS A 615 -30.93 -5.79 -12.84
C HIS A 615 -31.61 -7.05 -13.38
N ALA A 616 -31.49 -7.30 -14.68
CA ALA A 616 -32.08 -8.48 -15.31
C ALA A 616 -31.49 -9.80 -14.77
N VAL A 617 -30.17 -9.85 -14.53
CA VAL A 617 -29.52 -11.01 -13.89
C VAL A 617 -29.94 -11.16 -12.43
N ARG A 618 -29.98 -10.06 -11.67
CA ARG A 618 -30.36 -10.05 -10.25
C ARG A 618 -31.83 -10.44 -10.02
N GLU A 619 -32.70 -10.24 -11.01
CA GLU A 619 -34.09 -10.69 -11.01
C GLU A 619 -34.20 -12.22 -11.03
N VAL A 620 -33.38 -12.88 -11.87
CA VAL A 620 -33.44 -14.34 -12.06
C VAL A 620 -32.50 -15.13 -11.14
N TRP A 621 -31.46 -14.49 -10.59
CA TRP A 621 -30.55 -15.11 -9.63
C TRP A 621 -31.22 -15.25 -8.25
N PRO A 622 -31.15 -16.41 -7.57
CA PRO A 622 -31.81 -16.64 -6.27
C PRO A 622 -31.48 -15.57 -5.23
N LYS A 623 -32.49 -14.97 -4.59
CA LYS A 623 -32.32 -13.83 -3.67
C LYS A 623 -31.48 -14.14 -2.42
N ASN A 624 -31.43 -15.41 -2.01
CA ASN A 624 -30.61 -15.88 -0.91
C ASN A 624 -29.14 -16.12 -1.30
N LYS A 625 -28.79 -16.06 -2.59
CA LYS A 625 -27.42 -16.23 -3.08
C LYS A 625 -26.76 -14.88 -3.42
N PRO A 626 -25.48 -14.69 -3.03
CA PRO A 626 -24.76 -13.47 -3.34
C PRO A 626 -24.57 -13.23 -4.84
N MET A 627 -24.53 -11.96 -5.21
CA MET A 627 -24.10 -11.49 -6.52
C MET A 627 -23.09 -10.36 -6.36
N SER A 628 -21.84 -10.60 -6.77
CA SER A 628 -20.78 -9.59 -6.83
C SER A 628 -20.66 -8.97 -8.22
N VAL A 629 -20.01 -7.81 -8.31
CA VAL A 629 -19.62 -7.18 -9.57
C VAL A 629 -18.12 -6.94 -9.56
N ARG A 630 -17.42 -7.42 -10.59
CA ARG A 630 -16.00 -7.12 -10.77
C ARG A 630 -15.83 -5.87 -11.60
N ILE A 631 -15.07 -4.88 -11.11
CA ILE A 631 -14.80 -3.62 -11.82
C ILE A 631 -13.30 -3.39 -12.02
N SER A 632 -12.95 -2.64 -13.07
CA SER A 632 -11.63 -1.99 -13.16
C SER A 632 -11.71 -0.64 -12.45
N ALA A 633 -11.07 -0.53 -11.29
CA ALA A 633 -11.11 0.69 -10.46
C ALA A 633 -10.16 1.79 -10.95
N HIS A 634 -9.34 1.49 -11.95
CA HIS A 634 -8.44 2.44 -12.60
C HIS A 634 -8.10 1.93 -14.00
N ASP A 635 -8.12 2.77 -15.02
CA ASP A 635 -7.78 2.37 -16.40
C ASP A 635 -6.28 2.50 -16.72
N TRP A 636 -5.54 3.25 -15.90
CA TRP A 636 -4.09 3.51 -16.05
C TRP A 636 -3.72 4.26 -17.33
N VAL A 637 -4.68 5.01 -17.86
CA VAL A 637 -4.55 5.90 -19.01
C VAL A 637 -5.26 7.21 -18.67
N GLU A 638 -4.65 8.33 -19.05
CA GLU A 638 -5.25 9.66 -18.89
C GLU A 638 -6.64 9.72 -19.54
N GLY A 639 -7.60 10.34 -18.84
CA GLY A 639 -8.99 10.43 -19.28
C GLY A 639 -9.82 9.15 -19.13
N GLY A 640 -9.24 8.07 -18.59
CA GLY A 640 -9.97 6.84 -18.25
C GLY A 640 -10.63 6.87 -16.86
N ILE A 641 -11.11 5.70 -16.43
CA ILE A 641 -11.66 5.52 -15.07
C ILE A 641 -10.58 5.78 -14.01
N THR A 642 -10.94 6.57 -13.00
CA THR A 642 -10.14 6.90 -11.83
C THR A 642 -10.66 6.16 -10.58
N PRO A 643 -9.93 6.17 -9.45
CA PRO A 643 -10.40 5.51 -8.25
C PRO A 643 -11.58 6.26 -7.59
N ASP A 644 -11.76 7.55 -7.88
CA ASP A 644 -12.95 8.31 -7.48
C ASP A 644 -14.18 7.82 -8.25
N ASP A 645 -14.05 7.64 -9.57
CA ASP A 645 -15.11 7.03 -10.39
C ASP A 645 -15.45 5.62 -9.89
N ALA A 646 -14.46 4.83 -9.48
CA ALA A 646 -14.68 3.48 -8.96
C ALA A 646 -15.56 3.46 -7.71
N VAL A 647 -15.42 4.46 -6.83
CA VAL A 647 -16.28 4.63 -5.65
C VAL A 647 -17.72 4.97 -6.08
N GLU A 648 -17.91 5.87 -7.04
CA GLU A 648 -19.25 6.18 -7.56
C GLU A 648 -19.90 4.99 -8.27
N ILE A 649 -19.15 4.29 -9.12
CA ILE A 649 -19.58 3.05 -9.79
C ILE A 649 -20.05 2.03 -8.75
N ALA A 650 -19.28 1.85 -7.67
CA ALA A 650 -19.63 0.95 -6.58
C ALA A 650 -20.90 1.39 -5.84
N ARG A 651 -21.10 2.69 -5.59
CA ARG A 651 -22.36 3.20 -4.98
C ARG A 651 -23.56 2.89 -5.84
N VAL A 652 -23.44 3.07 -7.16
CA VAL A 652 -24.53 2.79 -8.09
C VAL A 652 -24.85 1.29 -8.15
N PHE A 653 -23.85 0.41 -8.23
CA PHE A 653 -24.08 -1.03 -8.16
C PHE A 653 -24.63 -1.51 -6.81
N LYS A 654 -24.17 -0.91 -5.69
CA LYS A 654 -24.74 -1.15 -4.36
C LYS A 654 -26.23 -0.81 -4.35
N ALA A 655 -26.60 0.37 -4.84
CA ALA A 655 -28.00 0.80 -4.94
C ALA A 655 -28.83 -0.13 -5.84
N ALA A 656 -28.23 -0.69 -6.90
CA ALA A 656 -28.87 -1.65 -7.78
C ALA A 656 -29.08 -3.04 -7.14
N GLY A 657 -28.39 -3.35 -6.05
CA GLY A 657 -28.52 -4.59 -5.30
C GLY A 657 -27.31 -5.53 -5.38
N ALA A 658 -26.12 -5.03 -5.77
CA ALA A 658 -24.87 -5.79 -5.65
C ALA A 658 -24.54 -6.03 -4.18
N ASP A 659 -24.06 -7.24 -3.89
CA ASP A 659 -23.71 -7.64 -2.54
C ASP A 659 -22.25 -7.31 -2.21
N MET A 660 -21.38 -7.35 -3.22
CA MET A 660 -19.96 -7.03 -3.11
C MET A 660 -19.38 -6.48 -4.41
N ILE A 661 -18.27 -5.75 -4.30
CA ILE A 661 -17.45 -5.34 -5.45
C ILE A 661 -16.09 -6.04 -5.41
N ASP A 662 -15.72 -6.73 -6.49
CA ASP A 662 -14.35 -7.21 -6.73
C ASP A 662 -13.54 -6.11 -7.44
N CYS A 663 -12.56 -5.56 -6.72
CA CYS A 663 -11.82 -4.37 -7.13
C CYS A 663 -10.52 -4.74 -7.85
N SER A 664 -10.56 -4.84 -9.18
CA SER A 664 -9.37 -4.97 -10.03
C SER A 664 -9.03 -3.63 -10.70
N SER A 665 -8.23 -3.63 -11.78
CA SER A 665 -7.82 -2.46 -12.53
C SER A 665 -7.28 -2.86 -13.91
N GLY A 666 -7.16 -1.88 -14.80
CA GLY A 666 -6.48 -1.99 -16.09
C GLY A 666 -7.16 -2.89 -17.10
N GLN A 667 -6.39 -3.28 -18.10
CA GLN A 667 -6.74 -4.11 -19.26
C GLN A 667 -7.81 -3.50 -20.19
N VAL A 668 -8.21 -2.25 -19.95
CA VAL A 668 -9.15 -1.50 -20.80
C VAL A 668 -8.46 -1.00 -22.07
N SER A 669 -7.21 -0.58 -21.97
CA SER A 669 -6.39 -0.13 -23.08
C SER A 669 -4.96 -0.66 -22.96
N LYS A 670 -4.32 -0.98 -24.09
CA LYS A 670 -2.90 -1.34 -24.14
C LYS A 670 -1.93 -0.18 -23.93
N LYS A 671 -2.45 1.05 -23.83
CA LYS A 671 -1.67 2.23 -23.44
C LYS A 671 -1.49 2.35 -21.93
N GLU A 672 -2.06 1.44 -21.14
CA GLU A 672 -1.99 1.45 -19.68
C GLU A 672 -0.55 1.48 -19.15
N GLN A 673 -0.33 2.27 -18.08
CA GLN A 673 0.93 2.35 -17.35
C GLN A 673 0.71 2.02 -15.86
N PRO A 674 0.39 0.75 -15.51
CA PRO A 674 0.15 0.36 -14.13
C PRO A 674 1.42 0.45 -13.28
N VAL A 675 1.28 1.03 -12.09
CA VAL A 675 2.35 1.06 -11.09
C VAL A 675 2.25 -0.19 -10.22
N TYR A 676 3.06 -1.20 -10.52
CA TYR A 676 3.07 -2.45 -9.77
C TYR A 676 3.78 -2.33 -8.42
N GLY A 677 3.29 -3.09 -7.45
CA GLY A 677 3.85 -3.19 -6.12
C GLY A 677 3.15 -4.28 -5.30
N ARG A 678 3.60 -4.47 -4.06
CA ARG A 678 2.94 -5.36 -3.09
C ARG A 678 1.49 -4.92 -2.93
N MET A 679 0.54 -5.84 -3.15
CA MET A 679 -0.90 -5.58 -2.95
C MET A 679 -1.43 -4.34 -3.70
N PHE A 680 -0.88 -4.01 -4.87
CA PHE A 680 -1.04 -2.69 -5.51
C PHE A 680 -2.47 -2.21 -5.79
N GLN A 681 -3.46 -3.11 -5.90
CA GLN A 681 -4.87 -2.73 -6.10
C GLN A 681 -5.68 -2.72 -4.79
N THR A 682 -5.11 -3.16 -3.67
CA THR A 682 -5.78 -3.12 -2.35
C THR A 682 -6.26 -1.72 -1.97
N PRO A 683 -5.53 -0.63 -2.28
CA PRO A 683 -6.05 0.73 -2.05
C PRO A 683 -7.40 0.99 -2.74
N PHE A 684 -7.67 0.38 -3.90
CA PHE A 684 -8.97 0.53 -4.57
C PHE A 684 -10.09 -0.18 -3.78
N ALA A 685 -9.83 -1.41 -3.31
CA ALA A 685 -10.77 -2.15 -2.47
C ALA A 685 -11.07 -1.42 -1.16
N ASP A 686 -10.05 -0.82 -0.54
CA ASP A 686 -10.15 -0.03 0.68
C ASP A 686 -11.07 1.19 0.47
N ARG A 687 -10.79 1.97 -0.58
CA ARG A 687 -11.61 3.13 -0.95
C ARG A 687 -13.06 2.76 -1.21
N VAL A 688 -13.30 1.76 -2.06
CA VAL A 688 -14.67 1.32 -2.36
C VAL A 688 -15.37 0.84 -1.09
N ARG A 689 -14.71 0.04 -0.26
CA ARG A 689 -15.31 -0.49 0.97
C ARG A 689 -15.76 0.62 1.90
N ASN A 690 -14.85 1.54 2.19
CA ASN A 690 -15.03 2.51 3.26
C ASN A 690 -15.71 3.81 2.79
N GLU A 691 -15.65 4.16 1.50
CA GLU A 691 -16.29 5.37 0.94
C GLU A 691 -17.64 5.08 0.25
N ALA A 692 -17.83 3.88 -0.35
CA ALA A 692 -19.14 3.47 -0.91
C ALA A 692 -19.97 2.64 0.10
N GLY A 693 -19.34 2.12 1.15
CA GLY A 693 -20.00 1.35 2.21
C GLY A 693 -20.57 0.02 1.71
N ILE A 694 -19.88 -0.64 0.78
CA ILE A 694 -20.23 -1.99 0.27
C ILE A 694 -19.07 -2.93 0.53
N ALA A 695 -19.35 -4.19 0.84
CA ALA A 695 -18.29 -5.16 1.09
C ALA A 695 -17.46 -5.40 -0.18
N THR A 696 -16.14 -5.63 -0.03
CA THR A 696 -15.23 -5.74 -1.17
C THR A 696 -14.39 -7.00 -1.18
N ILE A 697 -13.98 -7.40 -2.38
CA ILE A 697 -12.98 -8.43 -2.65
C ILE A 697 -11.72 -7.71 -3.14
N ALA A 698 -10.61 -7.82 -2.39
CA ALA A 698 -9.31 -7.32 -2.82
C ALA A 698 -8.57 -8.36 -3.68
N VAL A 699 -7.90 -7.90 -4.73
CA VAL A 699 -7.10 -8.74 -5.63
C VAL A 699 -5.83 -8.01 -6.06
N GLY A 700 -4.86 -8.71 -6.64
CA GLY A 700 -3.66 -8.11 -7.23
C GLY A 700 -2.44 -8.15 -6.32
N ALA A 701 -1.48 -9.02 -6.66
CA ALA A 701 -0.24 -9.23 -5.92
C ALA A 701 -0.43 -9.59 -4.42
N ILE A 702 -1.51 -10.33 -4.11
CA ILE A 702 -1.71 -11.01 -2.82
C ILE A 702 -1.13 -12.42 -2.96
N SER A 703 -0.16 -12.78 -2.12
CA SER A 703 0.65 -14.00 -2.28
C SER A 703 0.93 -14.78 -1.00
N GLU A 704 0.66 -14.20 0.17
CA GLU A 704 1.01 -14.75 1.49
C GLU A 704 -0.17 -14.58 2.47
N ALA A 705 -0.28 -15.46 3.47
CA ALA A 705 -1.29 -15.34 4.52
C ALA A 705 -1.22 -13.98 5.24
N ASP A 706 -0.02 -13.46 5.47
CA ASP A 706 0.21 -12.18 6.14
C ASP A 706 -0.41 -11.00 5.35
N HIS A 707 -0.48 -11.09 4.00
CA HIS A 707 -1.20 -10.11 3.18
C HIS A 707 -2.70 -10.20 3.45
N VAL A 708 -3.26 -11.42 3.44
CA VAL A 708 -4.70 -11.62 3.66
C VAL A 708 -5.10 -11.17 5.06
N ASN A 709 -4.35 -11.60 6.08
CA ASN A 709 -4.55 -11.18 7.47
C ASN A 709 -4.53 -9.66 7.61
N SER A 710 -3.52 -9.00 7.04
CA SER A 710 -3.37 -7.54 7.12
C SER A 710 -4.52 -6.80 6.42
N ILE A 711 -4.96 -7.26 5.25
CA ILE A 711 -6.04 -6.63 4.47
C ILE A 711 -7.36 -6.70 5.24
N ILE A 712 -7.72 -7.89 5.75
CA ILE A 712 -8.97 -8.12 6.48
C ILE A 712 -8.93 -7.38 7.82
N ALA A 713 -7.85 -7.52 8.59
CA ALA A 713 -7.70 -6.89 9.89
C ALA A 713 -7.74 -5.36 9.81
N ALA A 714 -7.12 -4.75 8.81
CA ALA A 714 -7.13 -3.29 8.63
C ALA A 714 -8.45 -2.74 8.05
N GLY A 715 -9.44 -3.60 7.77
CA GLY A 715 -10.73 -3.17 7.21
C GLY A 715 -10.62 -2.66 5.77
N ARG A 716 -9.66 -3.15 4.99
CA ARG A 716 -9.43 -2.76 3.59
C ARG A 716 -10.23 -3.60 2.59
N ALA A 717 -10.62 -4.81 2.97
CA ALA A 717 -11.54 -5.65 2.23
C ALA A 717 -12.20 -6.67 3.16
N ASP A 718 -13.22 -7.36 2.66
CA ASP A 718 -13.93 -8.41 3.41
C ASP A 718 -13.55 -9.81 2.92
N LEU A 719 -13.05 -9.92 1.69
CA LEU A 719 -12.48 -11.12 1.09
C LEU A 719 -11.20 -10.79 0.30
N CYS A 720 -10.31 -11.77 0.15
CA CYS A 720 -9.09 -11.64 -0.65
C CYS A 720 -9.03 -12.71 -1.74
N ALA A 721 -9.02 -12.26 -2.99
CA ALA A 721 -8.85 -13.12 -4.15
C ALA A 721 -7.37 -13.36 -4.48
N VAL A 722 -6.98 -14.63 -4.46
CA VAL A 722 -5.62 -15.11 -4.73
C VAL A 722 -5.64 -15.92 -6.02
N ALA A 723 -4.81 -15.52 -6.98
CA ALA A 723 -4.78 -16.08 -8.33
C ALA A 723 -3.57 -17.01 -8.53
N ARG A 724 -2.47 -16.47 -9.08
CA ARG A 724 -1.23 -17.19 -9.42
C ARG A 724 -0.68 -18.12 -8.32
N PRO A 725 -0.71 -17.77 -7.02
CA PRO A 725 -0.32 -18.72 -5.97
C PRO A 725 -1.13 -20.02 -5.97
N HIS A 726 -2.42 -19.98 -6.28
CA HIS A 726 -3.27 -21.17 -6.43
C HIS A 726 -3.07 -21.90 -7.77
N LEU A 727 -2.48 -21.27 -8.78
CA LEU A 727 -2.02 -21.97 -9.99
C LEU A 727 -0.77 -22.80 -9.66
N ALA A 728 0.19 -22.21 -8.95
CA ALA A 728 1.43 -22.88 -8.54
C ALA A 728 1.20 -23.96 -7.47
N ASN A 729 0.24 -23.73 -6.57
CA ASN A 729 -0.09 -24.65 -5.49
C ASN A 729 -1.61 -24.67 -5.22
N PRO A 730 -2.35 -25.71 -5.64
CA PRO A 730 -3.80 -25.75 -5.40
C PRO A 730 -4.16 -25.77 -3.92
N ALA A 731 -3.28 -26.29 -3.05
CA ALA A 731 -3.44 -26.33 -1.60
C ALA A 731 -2.79 -25.13 -0.88
N TRP A 732 -2.61 -23.99 -1.57
CA TRP A 732 -1.98 -22.79 -1.02
C TRP A 732 -2.56 -22.37 0.33
N THR A 733 -3.89 -22.35 0.49
CA THR A 733 -4.54 -21.96 1.75
C THR A 733 -4.18 -22.88 2.92
N LEU A 734 -4.16 -24.20 2.71
CA LEU A 734 -3.76 -25.16 3.75
C LEU A 734 -2.28 -25.02 4.11
N ASN A 735 -1.41 -24.81 3.12
CA ASN A 735 0.02 -24.63 3.36
C ASN A 735 0.31 -23.32 4.10
N GLU A 736 -0.39 -22.24 3.77
CA GLU A 736 -0.25 -20.97 4.47
C GLU A 736 -0.78 -21.04 5.91
N ALA A 737 -1.86 -21.77 6.17
CA ALA A 737 -2.32 -22.05 7.54
C ALA A 737 -1.20 -22.71 8.37
N ALA A 738 -0.57 -23.77 7.83
CA ALA A 738 0.54 -24.44 8.49
C ALA A 738 1.76 -23.52 8.66
N ARG A 739 2.08 -22.70 7.65
CA ARG A 739 3.22 -21.75 7.65
C ARG A 739 3.10 -20.74 8.80
N ILE A 740 1.92 -20.16 9.00
CA ILE A 740 1.69 -19.22 10.11
C ILE A 740 1.42 -19.93 11.45
N GLY A 741 1.39 -21.27 11.48
CA GLY A 741 1.16 -22.06 12.69
C GLY A 741 -0.31 -22.15 13.13
N TYR A 742 -1.26 -21.90 12.23
CA TYR A 742 -2.68 -22.09 12.50
C TYR A 742 -3.10 -23.55 12.22
N LEU A 743 -3.17 -24.34 13.28
CA LEU A 743 -3.38 -25.80 13.19
C LEU A 743 -4.85 -26.22 13.16
N ASP A 744 -5.79 -25.30 13.41
CA ASP A 744 -7.22 -25.61 13.50
C ASP A 744 -7.92 -25.65 12.14
N MET A 745 -7.21 -25.30 11.06
CA MET A 745 -7.74 -25.40 9.71
C MET A 745 -8.16 -26.85 9.39
N PRO A 746 -9.41 -27.10 8.96
CA PRO A 746 -9.86 -28.43 8.59
C PRO A 746 -9.22 -28.86 7.27
N TRP A 747 -8.60 -30.04 7.28
CA TRP A 747 -8.07 -30.71 6.08
C TRP A 747 -9.00 -31.86 5.68
N PRO A 748 -9.07 -32.19 4.38
CA PRO A 748 -9.67 -33.45 3.94
C PRO A 748 -9.12 -34.62 4.75
N LYS A 749 -10.00 -35.52 5.22
CA LYS A 749 -9.62 -36.61 6.14
C LYS A 749 -8.49 -37.48 5.58
N GLN A 750 -8.44 -37.63 4.27
CA GLN A 750 -7.43 -38.37 3.52
C GLN A 750 -6.05 -37.70 3.53
N TYR A 751 -5.96 -36.39 3.78
CA TYR A 751 -4.71 -35.62 3.76
C TYR A 751 -4.09 -35.41 5.15
N ARG A 752 -4.71 -35.92 6.22
CA ARG A 752 -4.27 -35.70 7.61
C ARG A 752 -2.84 -36.20 7.88
N ALA A 753 -2.40 -37.29 7.26
CA ALA A 753 -1.02 -37.75 7.41
C ALA A 753 -0.01 -36.74 6.83
N GLY A 754 -0.34 -36.11 5.70
CA GLY A 754 0.45 -35.03 5.10
C GLY A 754 0.44 -33.75 5.94
N LYS A 755 -0.71 -33.39 6.53
CA LYS A 755 -0.84 -32.27 7.48
C LYS A 755 0.18 -32.37 8.60
N LEU A 756 0.19 -33.50 9.32
CA LEU A 756 1.07 -33.73 10.46
C LEU A 756 2.56 -33.64 10.08
N GLN A 757 2.93 -34.13 8.90
CA GLN A 757 4.31 -34.05 8.41
C GLN A 757 4.70 -32.60 8.09
N LEU A 758 3.84 -31.86 7.38
CA LEU A 758 4.08 -30.48 7.00
C LEU A 758 4.25 -29.58 8.24
N GLU A 759 3.32 -29.70 9.20
CA GLU A 759 3.33 -28.89 10.42
C GLU A 759 4.60 -29.12 11.25
N ARG A 760 5.01 -30.39 11.44
CA ARG A 760 6.27 -30.73 12.15
C ARG A 760 7.51 -30.21 11.44
N ASN A 761 7.54 -30.27 10.10
CA ASN A 761 8.68 -29.76 9.34
C ASN A 761 8.81 -28.24 9.49
N LEU A 762 7.71 -27.51 9.37
CA LEU A 762 7.68 -26.05 9.55
C LEU A 762 7.96 -25.62 10.99
N GLU A 763 7.51 -26.39 11.97
CA GLU A 763 7.88 -26.18 13.37
C GLU A 763 9.38 -26.36 13.58
N ARG A 764 9.98 -27.43 13.03
CA ARG A 764 11.43 -27.65 13.08
C ARG A 764 12.20 -26.53 12.39
N GLU A 765 11.76 -26.09 11.22
CA GLU A 765 12.38 -24.95 10.51
C GLU A 765 12.32 -23.68 11.34
N ARG A 766 11.18 -23.38 11.97
CA ARG A 766 11.04 -22.23 12.89
C ARG A 766 11.95 -22.35 14.11
N ALA A 767 12.06 -23.53 14.72
CA ALA A 767 12.95 -23.78 15.85
C ALA A 767 14.43 -23.59 15.46
N MET A 768 14.82 -24.08 14.28
CA MET A 768 16.17 -23.89 13.75
C MET A 768 16.46 -22.41 13.44
N ALA A 769 15.51 -21.70 12.82
CA ALA A 769 15.64 -20.27 12.54
C ALA A 769 15.75 -19.44 13.83
N ALA A 770 14.92 -19.74 14.84
CA ALA A 770 14.99 -19.09 16.16
C ALA A 770 16.32 -19.37 16.85
N GLN A 771 16.84 -20.60 16.77
CA GLN A 771 18.16 -20.95 17.30
C GLN A 771 19.28 -20.21 16.57
N ALA A 772 19.16 -20.01 15.25
CA ALA A 772 20.13 -19.27 14.46
C ALA A 772 20.09 -17.75 14.71
N ALA A 773 18.91 -17.18 14.96
CA ALA A 773 18.75 -15.76 15.24
C ALA A 773 19.42 -15.29 16.55
N GLY A 774 19.69 -16.20 17.49
CA GLY A 774 20.47 -15.95 18.70
C GLY A 774 21.99 -16.08 18.52
N LEU A 775 22.47 -16.43 17.32
CA LEU A 775 23.88 -16.58 17.00
C LEU A 775 24.39 -15.33 16.27
N SER A 776 25.60 -14.89 16.61
CA SER A 776 26.32 -13.86 15.85
C SER A 776 26.53 -14.29 14.39
N PRO A 777 26.76 -13.35 13.45
CA PRO A 777 27.02 -13.68 12.04
C PRO A 777 28.18 -14.67 11.85
N LEU A 778 29.18 -14.62 12.74
CA LEU A 778 30.33 -15.53 12.76
C LEU A 778 29.93 -16.95 13.19
N GLU A 779 29.06 -17.07 14.20
CA GLU A 779 28.53 -18.35 14.68
C GLU A 779 27.56 -18.99 13.67
N GLN A 780 26.78 -18.19 12.93
CA GLN A 780 25.96 -18.68 11.83
C GLN A 780 26.83 -19.23 10.67
N ALA A 781 27.93 -18.55 10.34
CA ALA A 781 28.87 -18.98 9.30
C ALA A 781 29.62 -20.28 9.67
N ASN A 782 30.11 -20.39 10.91
CA ASN A 782 30.79 -21.60 11.39
C ASN A 782 29.87 -22.83 11.37
N ARG A 783 28.60 -22.65 11.75
CA ARG A 783 27.61 -23.73 11.75
C ARG A 783 27.21 -24.19 10.34
N MET A 784 27.18 -23.29 9.36
CA MET A 784 26.98 -23.67 7.94
C MET A 784 28.19 -24.43 7.37
N GLN A 785 29.38 -24.24 7.93
CA GLN A 785 30.59 -24.99 7.59
C GLN A 785 30.75 -26.29 8.40
N GLY A 786 29.83 -26.59 9.32
CA GLY A 786 29.86 -27.80 10.15
C GLY A 786 30.96 -27.77 11.23
N VAL A 787 31.42 -26.60 11.65
CA VAL A 787 32.43 -26.39 12.71
C VAL A 787 31.78 -25.91 14.00
#